data_AF-A0A519FEB0-F1
#
_entry.id   AF-A0A519FEB0-F1
#
_cell.length_a   1.000
_cell.length_b   1.000
_cell.length_c   1.000
_cell.angle_alpha   90.00
_cell.angle_beta   90.00
_cell.angle_gamma   90.00
#
_symmetry.space_group_name_H-M   'P 1'
#
loop_
_entity.id
_entity.type
_entity.pdbx_description
1 polymer ?
#
loop_
_entity_poly.entity_id
_entity_poly.type
_entity_poly.pdbx_seq_one_letter_code
_entity_poly.pdbx_strand_id
1 'polypeptide(L)'
;MISDRTRSLPRFLSRPLHGVAVALAVATVMSAPDAALAAGPSAATTTAPARPPVPEGAYDVASPEAYRAMAARMGTEAGIDYRYGPDATAYGTPRATNTYPGPRPSKSLLTLSGQRAEKQRDGIVGGRGCARDGWCGEYQIGDRLLGLPGDYSSSIVNVAYLPDAKPAPNFPEARYWGVASLQTINVGHNTIAWKPEPSWTTFISPQMNNADNDENTVRIAGARGGSPIGTADLDGRPVAAARGYGRGGWVNNVLTVFANGWITSSGSNTSHNFVKLKLPDGKTPTAIAITNSGEFALVTVWDTAALKGQIAVVALADGCQGCETLPEARWNANWGSHRQAYAGLPGLGNYLGAKLVGFVDLPDTLKAPTEISATTGKTNGDYQRIQNFFEDHLQSDHNRRRYFDGDWSQAIARSGLAVVVSKSERRAAVVDLRPLFQYYRKQYFDQGAWEWGTMISGRGPGPRQWPFTFEVAPAQTPVVVKVIDLPERPTAVKLTREPPYRAFIATQEGQLRVFDLGTRYLDQKGEARGRPEDIAPMFSVDVGRNPTSIAYVKEKAILNPTGTSALFGRRRPEDFLWVLSRGERKATMLQFDARFESAKVYKTLQDSRLVDPIAIEDVDNHGTESYILTVADYQGRTIHNYPYGPIVMWTHDPKTAPCPKPKGCSLRDNLPFEYAGGHVLPGKPFQMGGANIN
;
A
#
# COMPACT_ATOMS: atom_id res chain seq x y z
N MET A 1 -4.25 -3.97 58.54
CA MET A 1 -4.98 -2.77 59.02
C MET A 1 -5.76 -2.24 57.82
N ILE A 2 -7.01 -2.69 57.63
CA ILE A 2 -8.29 -1.97 57.92
C ILE A 2 -8.34 -0.68 57.06
N SER A 3 -9.25 -0.39 56.13
CA SER A 3 -10.69 -0.66 55.87
C SER A 3 -10.95 -0.29 54.38
N ASP A 4 -11.60 -1.05 53.51
CA ASP A 4 -13.03 -1.38 53.33
C ASP A 4 -13.99 -0.23 52.94
N ARG A 5 -14.87 -0.55 51.97
CA ARG A 5 -16.20 0.01 51.57
C ARG A 5 -16.41 0.93 50.33
N THR A 6 -16.80 0.27 49.23
CA THR A 6 -18.11 0.29 48.50
C THR A 6 -19.03 1.53 48.36
N ARG A 7 -19.65 1.60 47.16
CA ARG A 7 -20.99 2.17 46.73
C ARG A 7 -21.06 3.71 46.56
N SER A 8 -21.83 4.34 45.68
CA SER A 8 -22.97 4.00 44.79
C SER A 8 -23.28 5.18 43.83
N LEU A 9 -24.01 4.90 42.74
CA LEU A 9 -24.73 5.86 41.86
C LEU A 9 -25.69 6.81 42.61
N PRO A 10 -26.13 7.92 41.94
CA PRO A 10 -27.57 8.06 41.71
C PRO A 10 -27.97 8.65 40.34
N ARG A 11 -29.19 8.29 39.90
CA ARG A 11 -30.06 8.98 38.93
C ARG A 11 -30.99 9.94 39.69
N PHE A 12 -31.36 11.08 39.11
CA PHE A 12 -32.66 11.73 39.38
C PHE A 12 -33.19 12.56 38.18
N LEU A 13 -34.52 12.63 38.13
CA LEU A 13 -35.43 13.13 37.10
C LEU A 13 -35.88 14.60 37.30
N SER A 14 -36.24 15.26 36.18
CA SER A 14 -37.37 16.20 35.91
C SER A 14 -37.65 17.52 36.70
N ARG A 15 -37.54 18.67 35.96
CA ARG A 15 -38.43 19.89 35.79
C ARG A 15 -38.85 20.77 37.00
N PRO A 16 -39.37 22.04 36.89
CA PRO A 16 -39.69 22.94 35.73
C PRO A 16 -39.33 24.49 35.82
N LEU A 17 -39.53 25.19 34.67
CA LEU A 17 -40.01 26.58 34.38
C LEU A 17 -39.41 27.89 34.99
N HIS A 18 -39.12 28.84 34.08
CA HIS A 18 -39.43 30.32 33.98
C HIS A 18 -38.27 30.96 33.17
N GLY A 19 -38.40 31.73 32.09
CA GLY A 19 -39.48 32.55 31.56
C GLY A 19 -38.94 33.97 31.34
N VAL A 20 -38.31 34.26 30.20
CA VAL A 20 -38.15 35.64 29.68
C VAL A 20 -38.26 35.60 28.16
N ALA A 21 -39.33 36.21 27.68
CA ALA A 21 -39.59 36.46 26.27
C ALA A 21 -38.92 37.78 25.85
N VAL A 22 -38.20 37.76 24.73
CA VAL A 22 -37.95 38.96 23.93
C VAL A 22 -38.38 38.62 22.51
N ALA A 23 -39.45 39.28 22.07
CA ALA A 23 -39.97 39.22 20.72
C ALA A 23 -39.05 40.03 19.78
N LEU A 24 -38.68 39.44 18.64
CA LEU A 24 -38.24 40.21 17.49
C LEU A 24 -38.86 39.61 16.21
N ALA A 25 -39.40 40.53 15.42
CA ALA A 25 -40.30 40.30 14.31
C ALA A 25 -39.67 39.48 13.17
N VAL A 26 -40.47 38.56 12.65
CA VAL A 26 -40.21 37.80 11.43
C VAL A 26 -40.48 38.72 10.24
N ALA A 27 -39.43 39.11 9.53
CA ALA A 27 -39.52 39.59 8.15
C ALA A 27 -39.10 38.45 7.24
N THR A 28 -40.09 37.83 6.59
CA THR A 28 -39.92 36.94 5.43
C THR A 28 -39.25 37.71 4.30
N VAL A 29 -37.98 37.43 4.04
CA VAL A 29 -37.34 37.75 2.76
C VAL A 29 -37.25 36.46 1.96
N MET A 30 -37.92 36.50 0.82
CA MET A 30 -38.03 35.43 -0.15
C MET A 30 -36.64 34.99 -0.61
N SER A 31 -36.44 33.67 -0.59
CA SER A 31 -35.33 32.97 -1.22
C SER A 31 -35.30 33.26 -2.72
N ALA A 32 -34.20 33.86 -3.19
CA ALA A 32 -33.85 33.84 -4.60
C ALA A 32 -33.38 32.41 -4.97
N PRO A 33 -33.80 31.88 -6.14
CA PRO A 33 -33.40 30.54 -6.55
C PRO A 33 -31.93 30.50 -6.93
N ASP A 34 -31.28 29.41 -6.54
CA ASP A 34 -29.96 28.99 -7.00
C ASP A 34 -29.91 29.08 -8.53
N ALA A 35 -28.93 29.84 -9.03
CA ALA A 35 -28.56 29.84 -10.43
C ALA A 35 -28.05 28.43 -10.78
N ALA A 36 -28.92 27.65 -11.42
CA ALA A 36 -28.58 26.40 -12.06
C ALA A 36 -27.39 26.63 -13.02
N LEU A 37 -26.22 26.10 -12.65
CA LEU A 37 -25.17 25.82 -13.61
C LEU A 37 -25.75 24.81 -14.59
N ALA A 38 -26.09 25.32 -15.78
CA ALA A 38 -26.63 24.56 -16.88
C ALA A 38 -25.79 23.30 -17.12
N ALA A 39 -26.46 22.15 -17.06
CA ALA A 39 -25.92 20.89 -17.52
C ALA A 39 -25.52 21.06 -18.99
N GLY A 40 -24.21 21.09 -19.25
CA GLY A 40 -23.68 20.94 -20.60
C GLY A 40 -24.15 19.61 -21.19
N PRO A 41 -24.32 19.52 -22.52
CA PRO A 41 -24.88 18.35 -23.16
C PRO A 41 -24.05 17.12 -22.81
N SER A 42 -24.77 16.05 -22.46
CA SER A 42 -24.24 14.69 -22.32
C SER A 42 -23.29 14.40 -23.48
N ALA A 43 -22.01 14.20 -23.16
CA ALA A 43 -21.00 13.91 -24.16
C ALA A 43 -21.38 12.59 -24.85
N ALA A 44 -21.84 12.72 -26.09
CA ALA A 44 -22.00 11.59 -26.99
C ALA A 44 -20.67 10.84 -27.04
N THR A 45 -20.76 9.52 -26.83
CA THR A 45 -19.68 8.54 -26.96
C THR A 45 -19.02 8.72 -28.32
N THR A 46 -17.97 9.52 -28.38
CA THR A 46 -17.18 9.72 -29.57
C THR A 46 -16.30 8.48 -29.70
N THR A 47 -16.66 7.58 -30.62
CA THR A 47 -15.82 6.46 -31.01
C THR A 47 -14.48 7.00 -31.48
N ALA A 48 -13.45 6.81 -30.65
CA ALA A 48 -12.08 7.15 -30.95
C ALA A 48 -11.60 6.41 -32.22
N PRO A 49 -10.72 7.02 -33.04
CA PRO A 49 -10.18 6.38 -34.25
C PRO A 49 -9.47 5.05 -33.93
N ALA A 50 -9.53 4.13 -34.90
CA ALA A 50 -9.00 2.77 -34.77
C ALA A 50 -7.49 2.77 -34.44
N ARG A 51 -7.19 2.04 -33.37
CA ARG A 51 -5.90 1.94 -32.67
C ARG A 51 -4.91 1.10 -33.49
N PRO A 52 -3.62 1.50 -33.63
CA PRO A 52 -2.62 0.56 -34.15
C PRO A 52 -2.44 -0.58 -33.14
N PRO A 53 -2.61 -1.85 -33.56
CA PRO A 53 -2.46 -3.00 -32.67
C PRO A 53 -1.00 -3.16 -32.25
N VAL A 54 -0.76 -3.41 -30.96
CA VAL A 54 0.51 -4.00 -30.52
C VAL A 54 0.61 -5.38 -31.20
N PRO A 55 1.75 -5.73 -31.82
CA PRO A 55 1.88 -6.95 -32.62
C PRO A 55 1.33 -8.16 -31.89
N GLU A 56 0.39 -8.86 -32.53
CA GLU A 56 -0.17 -10.11 -32.05
C GLU A 56 0.98 -11.14 -31.97
N GLY A 57 1.31 -11.60 -30.75
CA GLY A 57 2.43 -12.52 -30.49
C GLY A 57 3.53 -11.99 -29.57
N ALA A 58 3.65 -10.67 -29.32
CA ALA A 58 4.71 -10.10 -28.47
C ALA A 58 4.71 -10.61 -27.00
N TYR A 59 3.60 -11.18 -26.55
CA TYR A 59 3.41 -11.72 -25.21
C TYR A 59 3.00 -13.19 -25.23
N ASP A 60 3.18 -13.90 -26.35
CA ASP A 60 2.78 -15.30 -26.43
C ASP A 60 3.76 -16.19 -25.64
N VAL A 61 3.20 -16.98 -24.73
CA VAL A 61 3.90 -17.97 -23.91
C VAL A 61 3.20 -19.34 -23.99
N ALA A 62 2.53 -19.60 -25.12
CA ALA A 62 1.82 -20.84 -25.39
C ALA A 62 2.76 -22.06 -25.38
N SER A 63 3.95 -21.96 -25.97
CA SER A 63 4.90 -23.08 -25.97
C SER A 63 5.65 -23.23 -24.62
N PRO A 64 6.02 -24.45 -24.23
CA PRO A 64 6.87 -24.70 -23.06
C PRO A 64 8.17 -23.88 -23.06
N GLU A 65 8.80 -23.73 -24.22
CA GLU A 65 10.06 -23.01 -24.38
C GLU A 65 9.87 -21.51 -24.18
N ALA A 66 8.84 -20.91 -24.80
CA ALA A 66 8.52 -19.50 -24.64
C ALA A 66 8.14 -19.18 -23.18
N TYR A 67 7.39 -20.08 -22.53
CA TYR A 67 7.03 -19.96 -21.12
C TYR A 67 8.27 -19.90 -20.23
N ARG A 68 9.19 -20.87 -20.35
CA ARG A 68 10.42 -20.90 -19.53
C ARG A 68 11.34 -19.72 -19.85
N ALA A 69 11.46 -19.36 -21.12
CA ALA A 69 12.29 -18.24 -21.55
C ALA A 69 11.78 -16.90 -21.00
N MET A 70 10.46 -16.68 -20.97
CA MET A 70 9.89 -15.47 -20.39
C MET A 70 9.98 -15.48 -18.86
N ALA A 71 9.77 -16.62 -18.20
CA ALA A 71 9.94 -16.73 -16.75
C ALA A 71 11.37 -16.33 -16.33
N ALA A 72 12.40 -16.80 -17.05
CA ALA A 72 13.80 -16.44 -16.79
C ALA A 72 14.12 -14.94 -16.97
N ARG A 73 13.24 -14.18 -17.64
CA ARG A 73 13.36 -12.74 -17.86
C ARG A 73 12.58 -11.89 -16.86
N MET A 74 11.84 -12.50 -15.93
CA MET A 74 11.22 -11.75 -14.83
C MET A 74 12.30 -11.01 -14.03
N GLY A 75 12.00 -9.75 -13.65
CA GLY A 75 12.98 -8.87 -13.00
C GLY A 75 14.03 -8.29 -13.96
N THR A 76 13.78 -8.30 -15.27
CA THR A 76 14.55 -7.58 -16.29
C THR A 76 13.65 -6.62 -17.07
N GLU A 77 14.22 -5.78 -17.94
CA GLU A 77 13.42 -4.87 -18.78
C GLU A 77 12.37 -5.62 -19.62
N ALA A 78 12.73 -6.78 -20.18
CA ALA A 78 11.78 -7.61 -20.93
C ALA A 78 10.63 -8.12 -20.06
N GLY A 79 10.89 -8.40 -18.77
CA GLY A 79 9.85 -8.76 -17.81
C GLY A 79 8.93 -7.59 -17.45
N ILE A 80 9.49 -6.37 -17.36
CA ILE A 80 8.72 -5.13 -17.17
C ILE A 80 7.82 -4.86 -18.37
N ASP A 81 8.35 -4.96 -19.59
CA ASP A 81 7.57 -4.79 -20.81
C ASP A 81 6.48 -5.87 -20.93
N TYR A 82 6.81 -7.12 -20.59
CA TYR A 82 5.84 -8.21 -20.55
C TYR A 82 4.68 -7.86 -19.60
N ARG A 83 4.96 -7.48 -18.34
CA ARG A 83 3.89 -7.19 -17.36
C ARG A 83 3.14 -5.90 -17.67
N TYR A 84 3.85 -4.79 -17.81
CA TYR A 84 3.28 -3.44 -17.87
C TYR A 84 3.06 -2.92 -19.29
N GLY A 85 3.42 -3.70 -20.32
CA GLY A 85 3.17 -3.35 -21.72
C GLY A 85 4.17 -2.31 -22.25
N PRO A 86 3.93 -1.77 -23.46
CA PRO A 86 4.80 -0.81 -24.09
C PRO A 86 4.85 0.53 -23.33
N ASP A 87 5.95 1.24 -23.49
CA ASP A 87 6.11 2.60 -22.98
C ASP A 87 5.24 3.63 -23.73
N ALA A 88 5.21 4.86 -23.23
CA ALA A 88 4.45 5.95 -23.84
C ALA A 88 4.83 6.27 -25.30
N THR A 89 6.08 5.99 -25.72
CA THR A 89 6.56 6.32 -27.07
C THR A 89 6.01 5.37 -28.11
N ALA A 90 5.79 4.11 -27.75
CA ALA A 90 5.12 3.12 -28.60
C ALA A 90 3.68 3.52 -28.96
N TYR A 91 3.07 4.42 -28.18
CA TYR A 91 1.73 4.95 -28.42
C TYR A 91 1.71 6.25 -29.24
N GLY A 92 2.87 6.71 -29.72
CA GLY A 92 3.01 7.97 -30.47
C GLY A 92 2.64 9.20 -29.64
N THR A 93 2.57 9.06 -28.31
CA THR A 93 2.13 10.13 -27.43
C THR A 93 3.25 11.15 -27.30
N PRO A 94 3.05 12.43 -27.65
CA PRO A 94 4.05 13.46 -27.40
C PRO A 94 4.20 13.70 -25.89
N ARG A 95 5.32 14.28 -25.47
CA ARG A 95 5.51 14.71 -24.08
C ARG A 95 4.41 15.71 -23.72
N ALA A 96 3.87 15.62 -22.51
CA ALA A 96 2.90 16.62 -22.05
C ALA A 96 3.52 18.02 -22.15
N THR A 97 2.75 19.00 -22.60
CA THR A 97 3.20 20.39 -22.70
C THR A 97 2.95 21.16 -21.41
N ASN A 98 1.92 20.76 -20.65
CA ASN A 98 1.64 21.32 -19.32
C ASN A 98 2.82 21.09 -18.39
N THR A 99 3.25 22.14 -17.69
CA THR A 99 4.30 22.05 -16.68
C THR A 99 3.82 22.78 -15.44
N TYR A 100 3.61 22.06 -14.34
CA TYR A 100 3.28 22.69 -13.06
C TYR A 100 4.48 23.48 -12.54
N PRO A 101 4.25 24.52 -11.70
CA PRO A 101 5.33 25.28 -11.08
C PRO A 101 6.34 24.36 -10.43
N GLY A 102 7.63 24.67 -10.65
CA GLY A 102 8.73 23.92 -10.08
C GLY A 102 8.69 23.89 -8.54
N PRO A 103 9.52 23.02 -7.94
CA PRO A 103 9.54 22.84 -6.50
C PRO A 103 9.77 24.17 -5.78
N ARG A 104 9.12 24.32 -4.63
CA ARG A 104 9.48 25.38 -3.68
C ARG A 104 10.96 25.26 -3.30
N PRO A 105 11.66 26.39 -3.06
CA PRO A 105 13.05 26.35 -2.63
C PRO A 105 13.24 25.45 -1.41
N SER A 106 14.22 24.55 -1.46
CA SER A 106 14.54 23.67 -0.35
C SER A 106 15.51 24.36 0.62
N LYS A 107 15.26 24.21 1.91
CA LYS A 107 16.08 24.73 3.01
C LYS A 107 16.53 23.56 3.90
N SER A 108 17.74 23.63 4.45
CA SER A 108 18.32 22.59 5.31
C SER A 108 17.68 22.57 6.71
N LEU A 109 17.37 21.39 7.27
CA LEU A 109 16.87 21.24 8.64
C LEU A 109 17.89 21.59 9.74
N LEU A 110 19.18 21.77 9.43
CA LEU A 110 20.17 22.34 10.38
C LEU A 110 19.80 23.77 10.79
N THR A 111 19.63 23.98 12.10
CA THR A 111 19.30 25.28 12.71
C THR A 111 20.48 26.23 12.91
N LEU A 112 21.71 25.82 12.57
CA LEU A 112 22.92 26.63 12.78
C LEU A 112 23.72 26.81 11.48
N SER A 113 23.69 28.04 10.96
CA SER A 113 24.61 28.51 9.93
C SER A 113 26.06 28.29 10.39
N GLY A 114 26.79 27.36 9.74
CA GLY A 114 28.22 27.24 10.04
C GLY A 114 28.97 26.03 9.48
N GLN A 115 28.31 24.92 9.11
CA GLN A 115 29.01 23.79 8.49
C GLN A 115 28.69 23.68 7.00
N ARG A 116 29.76 23.49 6.22
CA ARG A 116 29.84 23.69 4.76
C ARG A 116 28.73 22.96 4.02
N ALA A 117 28.08 23.68 3.11
CA ALA A 117 27.39 23.08 1.98
C ALA A 117 28.41 22.30 1.14
N GLU A 118 28.54 20.99 1.37
CA GLU A 118 29.25 20.12 0.43
C GLU A 118 28.31 19.88 -0.74
N LYS A 119 28.50 20.61 -1.85
CA LYS A 119 27.84 20.27 -3.11
C LYS A 119 28.09 18.80 -3.43
N GLN A 120 27.07 17.94 -3.28
CA GLN A 120 27.08 16.66 -3.96
C GLN A 120 26.98 16.94 -5.47
N ARG A 121 27.80 16.21 -6.23
CA ARG A 121 28.13 16.50 -7.64
C ARG A 121 26.98 16.19 -8.62
N ASP A 122 25.83 15.82 -8.10
CA ASP A 122 24.61 15.32 -8.75
C ASP A 122 23.45 16.32 -8.78
N GLY A 123 23.61 17.51 -8.21
CA GLY A 123 22.53 18.49 -8.13
C GLY A 123 21.49 18.17 -7.04
N ILE A 124 21.73 17.15 -6.22
CA ILE A 124 21.09 17.00 -4.92
C ILE A 124 21.84 17.96 -4.00
N VAL A 125 21.17 19.03 -3.57
CA VAL A 125 21.80 20.06 -2.74
C VAL A 125 22.26 19.41 -1.45
N GLY A 126 23.58 19.37 -1.27
CA GLY A 126 24.20 19.05 -0.01
C GLY A 126 23.87 20.14 1.00
N GLY A 127 22.83 19.84 1.76
CA GLY A 127 22.37 20.54 2.94
C GLY A 127 21.58 19.60 3.83
N ARG A 128 21.83 18.28 3.76
CA ARG A 128 21.24 17.28 4.68
C ARG A 128 21.86 17.40 6.06
N GLY A 129 21.61 18.55 6.65
CA GLY A 129 21.93 18.82 7.99
C GLY A 129 21.05 18.04 8.94
N CYS A 130 21.65 17.38 9.92
CA CYS A 130 20.89 16.81 11.02
C CYS A 130 20.76 17.85 12.14
N ALA A 131 19.54 18.12 12.61
CA ALA A 131 19.34 18.85 13.84
C ALA A 131 19.89 18.03 15.03
N ARG A 132 20.12 18.68 16.18
CA ARG A 132 20.78 18.08 17.36
C ARG A 132 20.07 16.83 17.90
N ASP A 133 18.79 16.72 17.60
CA ASP A 133 17.85 15.65 17.90
C ASP A 133 17.80 14.55 16.84
N GLY A 134 18.67 14.60 15.82
CA GLY A 134 18.86 13.51 14.84
C GLY A 134 18.04 13.62 13.57
N TRP A 135 17.20 14.66 13.41
CA TRP A 135 16.40 14.85 12.18
C TRP A 135 17.24 15.42 11.05
N CYS A 136 17.29 14.69 9.94
CA CYS A 136 18.08 15.08 8.77
C CYS A 136 17.15 15.35 7.58
N GLY A 137 17.57 16.25 6.69
CA GLY A 137 16.86 16.48 5.43
C GLY A 137 16.68 17.94 5.08
N GLU A 138 15.82 18.19 4.09
CA GLU A 138 15.41 19.52 3.67
C GLU A 138 13.93 19.77 4.02
N TYR A 139 13.48 21.02 3.95
CA TYR A 139 12.07 21.39 3.98
C TYR A 139 11.78 22.47 2.94
N GLN A 140 10.53 22.55 2.51
CA GLN A 140 10.05 23.51 1.50
C GLN A 140 9.03 24.51 2.04
N ILE A 141 8.35 24.19 3.14
CA ILE A 141 7.35 25.05 3.78
C ILE A 141 7.72 25.25 5.25
N GLY A 142 7.58 26.47 5.73
CA GLY A 142 7.99 26.88 7.07
C GLY A 142 9.25 27.73 7.08
N ASP A 143 9.70 28.05 8.29
CA ASP A 143 10.84 28.95 8.50
C ASP A 143 12.08 28.24 9.00
N ARG A 144 12.01 27.57 10.17
CA ARG A 144 13.06 26.74 10.76
C ARG A 144 12.44 25.68 11.66
N LEU A 145 13.13 24.55 11.80
CA LEU A 145 12.73 23.52 12.76
C LEU A 145 12.77 24.10 14.18
N LEU A 146 11.66 24.03 14.90
CA LEU A 146 11.54 24.49 16.29
C LEU A 146 11.74 23.31 17.25
N GLY A 147 12.41 23.51 18.39
CA GLY A 147 12.53 22.49 19.44
C GLY A 147 11.34 22.46 20.41
N LEU A 148 10.13 22.80 19.94
CA LEU A 148 8.94 22.98 20.77
C LEU A 148 8.11 21.68 20.87
N PRO A 149 7.19 21.53 21.85
CA PRO A 149 6.26 20.41 21.83
C PRO A 149 5.32 20.49 20.62
N GLY A 150 5.23 19.40 19.86
CA GLY A 150 4.40 19.25 18.66
C GLY A 150 4.47 17.80 18.15
N ASP A 151 3.52 17.44 17.28
CA ASP A 151 3.52 16.13 16.62
C ASP A 151 4.61 16.08 15.54
N TYR A 152 5.09 14.89 15.22
CA TYR A 152 6.06 14.66 14.17
C TYR A 152 5.55 13.54 13.27
N SER A 153 5.67 13.70 11.95
CA SER A 153 5.40 12.60 11.04
C SER A 153 6.28 12.63 9.82
N SER A 154 6.42 11.47 9.21
CA SER A 154 6.89 11.38 7.83
C SER A 154 6.17 10.22 7.18
N SER A 155 6.14 10.14 5.86
CA SER A 155 5.71 8.93 5.18
C SER A 155 6.86 8.42 4.36
N ILE A 156 7.05 7.11 4.39
CA ILE A 156 8.09 6.41 3.64
C ILE A 156 7.42 5.65 2.52
N VAL A 157 8.08 5.61 1.38
CA VAL A 157 7.79 4.71 0.29
C VAL A 157 8.99 3.79 0.07
N ASN A 158 8.74 2.48 0.04
CA ASN A 158 9.73 1.55 -0.49
C ASN A 158 9.46 1.37 -1.97
N VAL A 159 10.50 1.45 -2.78
CA VAL A 159 10.43 1.45 -4.25
C VAL A 159 11.21 0.27 -4.78
N ALA A 160 10.56 -0.58 -5.57
CA ALA A 160 11.24 -1.57 -6.39
C ALA A 160 11.65 -0.94 -7.73
N TYR A 161 12.92 -1.12 -8.11
CA TYR A 161 13.49 -0.62 -9.35
C TYR A 161 14.44 -1.63 -9.97
N LEU A 162 14.63 -1.57 -11.28
CA LEU A 162 15.67 -2.33 -11.97
C LEU A 162 16.99 -1.56 -11.90
N PRO A 163 18.01 -2.06 -11.17
CA PRO A 163 19.30 -1.39 -11.12
C PRO A 163 19.97 -1.31 -12.49
N ASP A 164 20.66 -0.19 -12.74
CA ASP A 164 21.59 -0.14 -13.85
C ASP A 164 22.75 -1.13 -13.61
N ALA A 165 23.15 -1.87 -14.65
CA ALA A 165 24.33 -2.75 -14.57
C ALA A 165 25.61 -1.96 -14.24
N LYS A 166 25.65 -0.68 -14.64
CA LYS A 166 26.69 0.27 -14.29
C LYS A 166 26.03 1.62 -13.93
N PRO A 167 25.81 1.89 -12.63
CA PRO A 167 25.27 3.17 -12.17
C PRO A 167 26.12 4.35 -12.63
N ALA A 168 25.49 5.53 -12.75
CA ALA A 168 26.20 6.75 -13.09
C ALA A 168 27.27 7.09 -12.01
N PRO A 169 28.40 7.75 -12.37
CA PRO A 169 29.53 7.95 -11.45
C PRO A 169 29.23 8.75 -10.17
N ASN A 170 28.07 9.41 -10.11
CA ASN A 170 27.62 10.14 -8.94
C ASN A 170 26.93 9.25 -7.88
N PHE A 171 26.66 8.00 -8.21
CA PHE A 171 26.18 7.00 -7.26
C PHE A 171 27.36 6.33 -6.55
N PRO A 172 27.40 6.32 -5.20
CA PRO A 172 28.57 5.91 -4.43
C PRO A 172 28.67 4.39 -4.19
N GLU A 173 27.64 3.59 -4.50
CA GLU A 173 27.71 2.14 -4.37
C GLU A 173 28.05 1.43 -5.68
N ALA A 174 28.87 0.38 -5.57
CA ALA A 174 29.23 -0.46 -6.71
C ALA A 174 28.11 -1.45 -7.10
N ARG A 175 27.15 -1.72 -6.20
CA ARG A 175 26.05 -2.66 -6.42
C ARG A 175 24.77 -2.19 -5.74
N TYR A 176 23.66 -2.31 -6.46
CA TYR A 176 22.32 -2.04 -5.97
C TYR A 176 21.46 -3.29 -6.02
N TRP A 177 20.56 -3.43 -5.05
CA TRP A 177 19.64 -4.59 -4.98
C TRP A 177 18.24 -4.28 -5.52
N GLY A 178 18.01 -3.06 -6.01
CA GLY A 178 16.76 -2.69 -6.65
C GLY A 178 15.63 -2.34 -5.68
N VAL A 179 15.94 -2.06 -4.41
CA VAL A 179 14.96 -1.60 -3.43
C VAL A 179 15.44 -0.33 -2.77
N ALA A 180 14.68 0.76 -2.87
CA ALA A 180 14.98 2.05 -2.24
C ALA A 180 13.95 2.40 -1.17
N SER A 181 14.29 3.28 -0.22
CA SER A 181 13.44 3.69 0.90
C SER A 181 13.42 5.21 1.08
N LEU A 182 12.51 5.89 0.37
CA LEU A 182 12.42 7.34 0.32
C LEU A 182 11.36 7.88 1.27
N GLN A 183 11.57 9.04 1.89
CA GLN A 183 10.46 9.79 2.47
C GLN A 183 9.72 10.57 1.38
N THR A 184 8.40 10.50 1.37
CA THR A 184 7.53 11.24 0.45
C THR A 184 6.95 12.49 1.09
N ILE A 185 6.84 12.51 2.42
CA ILE A 185 6.57 13.71 3.20
C ILE A 185 7.33 13.60 4.51
N ASN A 186 7.75 14.74 5.05
CA ASN A 186 8.29 14.89 6.39
C ASN A 186 7.68 16.16 6.99
N VAL A 187 7.11 16.06 8.17
CA VAL A 187 6.46 17.14 8.90
C VAL A 187 7.17 17.23 10.25
N GLY A 188 7.98 18.27 10.37
CA GLY A 188 8.63 18.64 11.62
C GLY A 188 7.92 19.81 12.28
N HIS A 189 8.36 20.14 13.49
CA HIS A 189 7.88 21.32 14.21
C HIS A 189 8.19 22.59 13.43
N ASN A 190 7.14 23.18 12.84
CA ASN A 190 7.19 24.35 11.97
C ASN A 190 7.84 24.16 10.59
N THR A 191 8.02 22.91 10.12
CA THR A 191 8.61 22.65 8.80
C THR A 191 7.91 21.49 8.08
N ILE A 192 7.84 21.57 6.75
CA ILE A 192 7.30 20.49 5.92
C ILE A 192 8.21 20.28 4.72
N ALA A 193 8.66 19.04 4.55
CA ALA A 193 9.24 18.51 3.33
C ALA A 193 8.19 17.66 2.61
N TRP A 194 8.04 17.87 1.30
CA TRP A 194 7.19 17.03 0.46
C TRP A 194 7.86 16.67 -0.87
N LYS A 195 9.13 17.03 -1.03
CA LYS A 195 10.01 16.50 -2.07
C LYS A 195 10.40 15.08 -1.69
N PRO A 196 10.34 14.09 -2.60
CA PRO A 196 10.92 12.79 -2.35
C PRO A 196 12.41 12.93 -2.04
N GLU A 197 12.85 12.33 -0.96
CA GLU A 197 14.26 12.36 -0.58
C GLU A 197 14.59 11.14 0.28
N PRO A 198 15.87 10.85 0.54
CA PRO A 198 16.24 9.70 1.35
C PRO A 198 15.59 9.72 2.74
N SER A 199 14.98 8.63 3.20
CA SER A 199 14.38 8.67 4.54
C SER A 199 15.46 8.88 5.61
N TRP A 200 15.25 9.83 6.52
CA TRP A 200 16.15 10.05 7.64
C TRP A 200 16.09 8.93 8.70
N THR A 201 15.08 8.07 8.66
CA THR A 201 14.85 6.99 9.64
C THR A 201 15.52 5.67 9.27
N THR A 202 15.64 5.42 7.97
CA THR A 202 16.42 4.32 7.42
C THR A 202 17.80 4.84 6.97
N PHE A 203 18.15 6.05 7.39
CA PHE A 203 19.45 6.66 7.13
C PHE A 203 20.54 5.92 7.90
N ILE A 204 21.48 5.38 7.14
CA ILE A 204 22.61 4.64 7.71
C ILE A 204 23.83 5.55 7.86
N SER A 205 24.27 6.15 6.74
CA SER A 205 25.45 7.01 6.69
C SER A 205 25.52 7.73 5.33
N PRO A 206 26.23 8.88 5.25
CA PRO A 206 26.48 9.55 3.98
C PRO A 206 27.23 8.70 2.94
N GLN A 207 27.96 7.66 3.37
CA GLN A 207 28.78 6.79 2.52
C GLN A 207 28.01 5.61 1.89
N MET A 208 26.81 5.29 2.39
CA MET A 208 26.00 4.12 1.98
C MET A 208 24.79 4.53 1.13
N ASN A 209 25.05 5.41 0.17
CA ASN A 209 24.08 5.96 -0.77
C ASN A 209 22.63 6.16 -0.28
N ASN A 210 22.39 7.23 0.48
CA ASN A 210 21.18 8.06 0.40
C ASN A 210 19.89 7.33 -0.09
N ALA A 211 19.40 6.34 0.67
CA ALA A 211 18.13 5.62 0.47
C ALA A 211 17.91 4.84 -0.83
N ASP A 212 18.83 4.86 -1.80
CA ASP A 212 18.64 4.12 -3.04
C ASP A 212 18.81 2.61 -2.85
N ASN A 213 19.41 2.20 -1.74
CA ASN A 213 19.34 0.86 -1.20
C ASN A 213 18.66 0.88 0.17
N ASP A 214 17.61 0.09 0.32
CA ASP A 214 16.93 -0.13 1.59
C ASP A 214 17.83 -0.87 2.59
N GLU A 215 17.87 -0.40 3.83
CA GLU A 215 18.77 -0.94 4.86
C GLU A 215 18.55 -2.44 5.12
N ASN A 216 17.28 -2.85 5.23
CA ASN A 216 16.96 -4.23 5.52
C ASN A 216 17.41 -5.14 4.38
N THR A 217 17.20 -4.68 3.14
CA THR A 217 17.64 -5.38 1.94
C THR A 217 19.16 -5.55 1.91
N VAL A 218 19.94 -4.52 2.21
CA VAL A 218 21.42 -4.59 2.25
C VAL A 218 21.92 -5.55 3.33
N ARG A 219 21.33 -5.52 4.52
CA ARG A 219 21.70 -6.41 5.63
C ARG A 219 21.33 -7.86 5.33
N ILE A 220 20.15 -8.09 4.75
CA ILE A 220 19.71 -9.44 4.32
C ILE A 220 20.61 -9.93 3.18
N ALA A 221 21.07 -9.07 2.27
CA ALA A 221 22.04 -9.46 1.24
C ALA A 221 23.43 -9.84 1.80
N GLY A 222 23.71 -9.56 3.07
CA GLY A 222 25.02 -9.81 3.69
C GLY A 222 26.10 -8.79 3.33
N ALA A 223 25.75 -7.72 2.61
CA ALA A 223 26.67 -6.62 2.34
C ALA A 223 27.00 -5.78 3.57
N ARG A 224 26.21 -5.94 4.65
CA ARG A 224 26.48 -5.39 5.97
C ARG A 224 26.12 -6.40 7.05
N GLY A 225 26.94 -6.49 8.09
CA GLY A 225 26.63 -7.29 9.27
C GLY A 225 25.39 -6.79 10.02
N GLY A 226 24.79 -7.65 10.84
CA GLY A 226 23.68 -7.28 11.72
C GLY A 226 22.28 -7.69 11.25
N SER A 227 22.16 -8.61 10.29
CA SER A 227 20.93 -9.39 10.09
C SER A 227 20.94 -10.59 11.08
N PRO A 228 20.00 -10.67 12.04
CA PRO A 228 19.92 -11.81 12.97
C PRO A 228 19.44 -13.10 12.27
N ILE A 229 18.84 -12.97 11.09
CA ILE A 229 18.31 -14.10 10.31
C ILE A 229 19.30 -14.61 9.25
N GLY A 230 20.55 -14.14 9.27
CA GLY A 230 21.58 -14.46 8.29
C GLY A 230 21.35 -13.81 6.91
N THR A 231 22.05 -14.30 5.88
CA THR A 231 22.09 -13.68 4.56
C THR A 231 21.23 -14.40 3.50
N ALA A 232 20.84 -13.70 2.44
CA ALA A 232 20.17 -14.21 1.25
C ALA A 232 20.97 -13.79 0.02
N ASP A 233 21.12 -14.70 -0.94
CA ASP A 233 21.72 -14.38 -2.23
C ASP A 233 20.69 -13.65 -3.12
N LEU A 234 20.59 -12.34 -2.93
CA LEU A 234 19.69 -11.50 -3.73
C LEU A 234 20.34 -11.21 -5.08
N ASP A 235 19.66 -11.54 -6.16
CA ASP A 235 20.16 -11.38 -7.54
C ASP A 235 20.07 -9.93 -8.06
N GLY A 236 19.56 -9.00 -7.24
CA GLY A 236 19.35 -7.60 -7.60
C GLY A 236 18.26 -7.38 -8.65
N ARG A 237 17.41 -8.39 -8.88
CA ARG A 237 16.30 -8.35 -9.85
C ARG A 237 14.97 -8.47 -9.09
N PRO A 238 14.53 -7.41 -8.41
CA PRO A 238 13.20 -7.40 -7.83
C PRO A 238 12.18 -7.59 -8.96
N VAL A 239 11.17 -8.40 -8.70
CA VAL A 239 10.04 -8.63 -9.60
C VAL A 239 8.84 -7.84 -9.11
N ALA A 240 8.55 -7.84 -7.82
CA ALA A 240 7.41 -7.12 -7.28
C ALA A 240 7.60 -6.72 -5.82
N ALA A 241 6.89 -5.68 -5.40
CA ALA A 241 6.86 -5.21 -4.03
C ALA A 241 5.42 -4.86 -3.62
N ALA A 242 5.01 -5.26 -2.41
CA ALA A 242 3.67 -4.96 -1.91
C ALA A 242 3.63 -4.66 -0.42
N ARG A 243 2.55 -3.97 -0.04
CA ARG A 243 2.18 -3.60 1.32
C ARG A 243 0.71 -3.95 1.56
N GLY A 244 0.34 -4.25 2.81
CA GLY A 244 -1.06 -4.46 3.20
C GLY A 244 -1.80 -3.16 3.52
N TYR A 245 -3.11 -3.12 3.25
CA TYR A 245 -3.92 -1.89 3.24
C TYR A 245 -5.05 -1.79 4.29
N GLY A 246 -4.93 -2.55 5.38
CA GLY A 246 -6.06 -2.90 6.25
C GLY A 246 -6.24 -2.11 7.53
N ARG A 247 -5.18 -1.90 8.32
CA ARG A 247 -5.23 -1.21 9.62
C ARG A 247 -4.51 0.13 9.52
N GLY A 248 -5.04 1.17 10.16
CA GLY A 248 -4.55 2.55 10.10
C GLY A 248 -3.17 2.65 10.74
N GLY A 249 -2.25 3.32 10.05
CA GLY A 249 -0.80 3.20 10.26
C GLY A 249 -0.14 2.25 9.24
N TRP A 250 -0.94 1.40 8.58
CA TRP A 250 -0.60 0.47 7.50
C TRP A 250 0.37 -0.63 7.91
N VAL A 251 0.31 -1.75 7.20
CA VAL A 251 1.35 -2.80 7.30
C VAL A 251 2.69 -2.11 7.05
N ASN A 252 3.58 -2.05 8.03
CA ASN A 252 4.73 -1.16 8.12
C ASN A 252 5.93 -1.62 7.27
N ASN A 253 6.09 -2.91 7.01
CA ASN A 253 7.08 -3.38 6.04
C ASN A 253 6.46 -3.61 4.67
N VAL A 254 7.24 -3.32 3.63
CA VAL A 254 7.01 -3.89 2.30
C VAL A 254 7.64 -5.28 2.25
N LEU A 255 6.99 -6.19 1.54
CA LEU A 255 7.64 -7.43 1.12
C LEU A 255 8.02 -7.30 -0.35
N THR A 256 9.29 -7.53 -0.64
CA THR A 256 9.85 -7.53 -2.00
C THR A 256 10.16 -8.96 -2.42
N VAL A 257 9.79 -9.31 -3.64
CA VAL A 257 10.04 -10.62 -4.24
C VAL A 257 11.04 -10.48 -5.38
N PHE A 258 12.06 -11.32 -5.41
CA PHE A 258 13.16 -11.33 -6.38
C PHE A 258 13.01 -12.46 -7.41
N ALA A 259 13.60 -12.28 -8.60
CA ALA A 259 13.44 -13.21 -9.71
C ALA A 259 13.94 -14.62 -9.40
N ASN A 260 14.97 -14.74 -8.55
CA ASN A 260 15.45 -16.02 -8.06
C ASN A 260 14.57 -16.64 -6.94
N GLY A 261 13.44 -16.04 -6.58
CA GLY A 261 12.45 -16.60 -5.66
C GLY A 261 12.65 -16.20 -4.19
N TRP A 262 13.59 -15.32 -3.86
CA TRP A 262 13.67 -14.75 -2.51
C TRP A 262 12.53 -13.76 -2.27
N ILE A 263 12.00 -13.77 -1.05
CA ILE A 263 11.04 -12.80 -0.53
C ILE A 263 11.68 -12.19 0.73
N THR A 264 11.80 -10.87 0.79
CA THR A 264 12.43 -10.17 1.91
C THR A 264 11.59 -9.00 2.41
N SER A 265 11.74 -8.63 3.67
CA SER A 265 11.19 -7.38 4.20
C SER A 265 12.06 -6.18 3.82
N SER A 266 11.39 -5.06 3.57
CA SER A 266 11.99 -3.73 3.45
C SER A 266 11.36 -2.86 4.53
N GLY A 267 12.20 -2.20 5.31
CA GLY A 267 11.80 -1.56 6.55
C GLY A 267 11.05 -0.24 6.36
N SER A 268 10.41 0.21 7.42
CA SER A 268 10.06 1.60 7.69
C SER A 268 10.70 2.04 9.01
N ASN A 269 10.48 3.29 9.42
CA ASN A 269 11.03 3.84 10.66
C ASN A 269 10.56 3.14 11.95
N THR A 270 9.33 2.63 11.97
CA THR A 270 8.71 1.98 13.13
C THR A 270 8.82 0.47 13.06
N SER A 271 9.48 -0.03 12.00
CA SER A 271 9.43 -1.42 11.61
C SER A 271 10.66 -1.80 10.79
N HIS A 272 11.64 -2.41 11.45
CA HIS A 272 12.87 -2.89 10.82
C HIS A 272 13.08 -4.38 11.02
N ASN A 273 12.06 -5.14 11.40
CA ASN A 273 12.22 -6.59 11.52
C ASN A 273 12.58 -7.22 10.18
N PHE A 274 13.43 -8.24 10.26
CA PHE A 274 13.95 -8.95 9.11
C PHE A 274 13.10 -10.19 8.86
N VAL A 275 12.68 -10.35 7.61
CA VAL A 275 12.14 -11.61 7.09
C VAL A 275 12.86 -11.97 5.81
N LYS A 276 13.17 -13.26 5.67
CA LYS A 276 13.55 -13.85 4.38
C LYS A 276 12.86 -15.19 4.22
N LEU A 277 12.40 -15.47 3.01
CA LEU A 277 11.85 -16.76 2.61
C LEU A 277 12.28 -17.05 1.18
N LYS A 278 12.72 -18.28 0.90
CA LYS A 278 13.05 -18.72 -0.46
C LYS A 278 11.95 -19.61 -0.98
N LEU A 279 11.37 -19.24 -2.12
CA LEU A 279 10.51 -20.14 -2.88
C LEU A 279 11.34 -21.32 -3.43
N PRO A 280 10.74 -22.52 -3.53
CA PRO A 280 11.38 -23.67 -4.18
C PRO A 280 11.88 -23.34 -5.58
N ASP A 281 12.92 -24.05 -6.02
CA ASP A 281 13.47 -23.86 -7.35
C ASP A 281 12.44 -24.17 -8.44
N GLY A 282 12.57 -23.49 -9.57
CA GLY A 282 11.61 -23.56 -10.67
C GLY A 282 10.32 -22.75 -10.47
N LYS A 283 10.08 -22.18 -9.27
CA LYS A 283 8.98 -21.25 -8.98
C LYS A 283 9.43 -19.82 -9.23
N THR A 284 9.15 -19.30 -10.42
CA THR A 284 9.49 -17.93 -10.79
C THR A 284 8.36 -16.98 -10.35
N PRO A 285 8.59 -16.06 -9.40
CA PRO A 285 7.55 -15.13 -8.97
C PRO A 285 7.24 -14.08 -10.05
N THR A 286 6.02 -13.54 -10.04
CA THR A 286 5.58 -12.48 -10.98
C THR A 286 4.92 -11.28 -10.31
N ALA A 287 4.21 -11.48 -9.20
CA ALA A 287 3.58 -10.40 -8.43
C ALA A 287 3.34 -10.85 -6.98
N ILE A 288 3.06 -9.88 -6.10
CA ILE A 288 2.75 -10.13 -4.69
C ILE A 288 1.59 -9.23 -4.24
N ALA A 289 0.67 -9.80 -3.45
CA ALA A 289 -0.33 -9.07 -2.69
C ALA A 289 -0.23 -9.45 -1.21
N ILE A 290 -0.52 -8.51 -0.33
CA ILE A 290 -0.59 -8.75 1.12
C ILE A 290 -2.04 -8.51 1.55
N THR A 291 -2.61 -9.41 2.33
CA THR A 291 -3.96 -9.24 2.89
C THR A 291 -4.02 -8.00 3.78
N ASN A 292 -5.21 -7.44 3.95
CA ASN A 292 -5.44 -6.12 4.55
C ASN A 292 -4.54 -5.86 5.77
N SER A 293 -4.55 -6.69 6.81
CA SER A 293 -3.75 -6.45 8.02
C SER A 293 -2.50 -7.33 8.10
N GLY A 294 -1.96 -7.73 6.96
CA GLY A 294 -0.66 -8.40 6.90
C GLY A 294 -0.65 -9.85 7.36
N GLU A 295 -1.79 -10.54 7.33
CA GLU A 295 -1.90 -11.95 7.76
C GLU A 295 -1.18 -12.90 6.79
N PHE A 296 -1.36 -12.69 5.49
CA PHE A 296 -0.83 -13.53 4.44
C PHE A 296 -0.25 -12.71 3.29
N ALA A 297 0.87 -13.19 2.74
CA ALA A 297 1.33 -12.79 1.42
C ALA A 297 0.92 -13.84 0.38
N LEU A 298 0.42 -13.36 -0.75
CA LEU A 298 0.01 -14.15 -1.90
C LEU A 298 0.92 -13.79 -3.07
N VAL A 299 1.77 -14.72 -3.49
CA VAL A 299 2.75 -14.48 -4.55
C VAL A 299 2.37 -15.31 -5.77
N THR A 300 2.09 -14.65 -6.90
CA THR A 300 1.86 -15.38 -8.15
C THR A 300 3.20 -15.91 -8.66
N VAL A 301 3.20 -17.17 -9.11
CA VAL A 301 4.39 -17.84 -9.61
C VAL A 301 4.12 -18.59 -10.90
N TRP A 302 5.15 -18.69 -11.72
CA TRP A 302 5.23 -19.60 -12.85
C TRP A 302 5.99 -20.83 -12.39
N ASP A 303 5.34 -21.98 -12.43
CA ASP A 303 5.99 -23.27 -12.26
C ASP A 303 6.61 -23.67 -13.59
N THR A 304 7.91 -23.44 -13.73
CA THR A 304 8.64 -23.69 -14.98
C THR A 304 8.85 -25.18 -15.28
N ALA A 305 8.73 -26.04 -14.26
CA ALA A 305 8.81 -27.49 -14.41
C ALA A 305 7.47 -28.06 -14.87
N ALA A 306 6.39 -27.71 -14.16
CA ALA A 306 5.04 -28.21 -14.45
C ALA A 306 4.26 -27.37 -15.47
N LEU A 307 4.81 -26.23 -15.93
CA LEU A 307 4.22 -25.31 -16.91
C LEU A 307 2.84 -24.77 -16.49
N LYS A 308 2.68 -24.45 -15.22
CA LYS A 308 1.42 -23.95 -14.65
C LYS A 308 1.59 -22.69 -13.83
N GLY A 309 0.52 -21.90 -13.78
CA GLY A 309 0.42 -20.74 -12.90
C GLY A 309 0.02 -21.21 -11.50
N GLN A 310 0.60 -20.62 -10.46
CA GLN A 310 0.17 -20.87 -9.09
C GLN A 310 0.19 -19.59 -8.25
N ILE A 311 -0.42 -19.66 -7.07
CA ILE A 311 -0.26 -18.67 -6.01
C ILE A 311 0.43 -19.35 -4.83
N ALA A 312 1.65 -18.94 -4.52
CA ALA A 312 2.29 -19.28 -3.26
C ALA A 312 1.61 -18.51 -2.12
N VAL A 313 1.17 -19.22 -1.10
CA VAL A 313 0.54 -18.65 0.10
C VAL A 313 1.56 -18.69 1.23
N VAL A 314 1.87 -17.51 1.78
CA VAL A 314 2.85 -17.33 2.84
C VAL A 314 2.14 -16.79 4.08
N ALA A 315 2.18 -17.54 5.18
CA ALA A 315 1.69 -17.07 6.47
C ALA A 315 2.73 -16.15 7.11
N LEU A 316 2.30 -14.96 7.52
CA LEU A 316 3.17 -13.91 8.06
C LEU A 316 2.94 -13.78 9.57
N ALA A 317 4.03 -13.57 10.32
CA ALA A 317 3.98 -13.32 11.76
C ALA A 317 4.59 -11.96 12.07
N ASP A 318 3.85 -11.18 12.85
CA ASP A 318 4.21 -9.85 13.34
C ASP A 318 4.86 -9.91 14.73
N GLY A 319 5.59 -8.86 15.12
CA GLY A 319 5.98 -8.67 16.51
C GLY A 319 6.60 -7.31 16.78
N CYS A 320 7.18 -7.16 17.98
CA CYS A 320 7.80 -5.91 18.40
C CYS A 320 9.01 -5.52 17.55
N GLN A 321 9.33 -4.22 17.57
CA GLN A 321 10.45 -3.67 16.80
C GLN A 321 11.80 -4.20 17.28
N GLY A 322 12.60 -4.70 16.33
CA GLY A 322 13.92 -5.28 16.60
C GLY A 322 13.88 -6.65 17.27
N CYS A 323 12.69 -7.27 17.36
CA CYS A 323 12.52 -8.54 18.05
C CYS A 323 12.83 -9.72 17.14
N GLU A 324 13.52 -10.72 17.70
CA GLU A 324 13.69 -12.03 17.08
C GLU A 324 12.46 -12.91 17.36
N THR A 325 12.27 -13.96 16.55
CA THR A 325 11.17 -14.93 16.72
C THR A 325 11.20 -15.64 18.08
N LEU A 326 12.37 -15.80 18.68
CA LEU A 326 12.58 -16.39 20.01
C LEU A 326 13.81 -15.74 20.68
N PRO A 327 13.85 -15.63 22.02
CA PRO A 327 12.78 -15.96 22.96
C PRO A 327 11.76 -14.81 23.10
N GLU A 328 10.47 -15.10 22.95
CA GLU A 328 9.37 -14.13 23.03
C GLU A 328 9.19 -13.50 24.41
N ALA A 329 9.74 -14.12 25.47
CA ALA A 329 9.70 -13.56 26.82
C ALA A 329 10.45 -12.21 26.94
N ARG A 330 11.30 -11.87 25.95
CA ARG A 330 12.02 -10.59 25.89
C ARG A 330 11.26 -9.50 25.15
N TRP A 331 10.11 -9.84 24.55
CA TRP A 331 9.34 -8.89 23.77
C TRP A 331 8.72 -7.84 24.68
N ASN A 332 8.89 -6.58 24.28
CA ASN A 332 8.20 -5.46 24.89
C ASN A 332 6.85 -5.25 24.22
N ALA A 333 5.94 -4.60 24.95
CA ALA A 333 4.68 -4.14 24.39
C ALA A 333 4.98 -3.23 23.19
N ASN A 334 4.54 -3.65 22.01
CA ASN A 334 4.57 -2.86 20.81
C ASN A 334 3.13 -2.61 20.38
N TRP A 335 2.84 -1.37 20.01
CA TRP A 335 1.51 -0.96 19.59
C TRP A 335 1.05 -1.88 18.46
N GLY A 336 -0.14 -2.47 18.61
CA GLY A 336 -0.77 -3.28 17.57
C GLY A 336 -0.17 -4.66 17.25
N SER A 337 0.94 -5.07 17.85
CA SER A 337 1.49 -6.43 17.71
C SER A 337 0.98 -7.36 18.81
N HIS A 338 0.91 -8.66 18.52
CA HIS A 338 0.64 -9.67 19.53
C HIS A 338 1.85 -9.92 20.44
N ARG A 339 1.61 -10.49 21.63
CA ARG A 339 2.66 -10.85 22.61
C ARG A 339 3.55 -12.03 22.19
N GLN A 340 3.14 -12.76 21.16
CA GLN A 340 3.86 -13.88 20.56
C GLN A 340 3.72 -13.85 19.04
N ALA A 341 4.59 -14.56 18.34
CA ALA A 341 4.53 -14.75 16.90
C ALA A 341 3.35 -15.65 16.53
N TYR A 342 2.23 -15.04 16.17
CA TYR A 342 1.05 -15.74 15.65
C TYR A 342 0.97 -15.56 14.13
N ALA A 343 1.51 -16.51 13.39
CA ALA A 343 1.45 -16.51 11.93
C ALA A 343 0.00 -16.55 11.43
N GLY A 344 -0.35 -15.71 10.45
CA GLY A 344 -1.69 -15.64 9.87
C GLY A 344 -2.74 -14.91 10.72
N LEU A 345 -2.33 -14.23 11.79
CA LEU A 345 -3.17 -13.26 12.52
C LEU A 345 -2.86 -11.83 12.08
N PRO A 346 -3.82 -10.89 12.21
CA PRO A 346 -3.60 -9.49 11.84
C PRO A 346 -2.51 -8.85 12.68
N GLY A 347 -1.64 -8.08 12.03
CA GLY A 347 -0.59 -7.29 12.66
C GLY A 347 -0.42 -5.93 12.00
N LEU A 348 0.59 -5.19 12.45
CA LEU A 348 0.99 -3.93 11.82
C LEU A 348 2.10 -4.12 10.79
N GLY A 349 2.43 -5.34 10.39
CA GLY A 349 3.36 -5.56 9.30
C GLY A 349 4.84 -5.44 9.66
N ASN A 350 5.20 -5.44 10.94
CA ASN A 350 6.57 -5.58 11.42
C ASN A 350 6.98 -7.05 11.45
N TYR A 351 7.04 -7.63 10.26
CA TYR A 351 7.23 -9.06 10.06
C TYR A 351 8.56 -9.55 10.60
N LEU A 352 8.51 -10.58 11.45
CA LEU A 352 9.67 -11.30 11.97
C LEU A 352 9.67 -12.78 11.58
N GLY A 353 8.58 -13.27 11.00
CA GLY A 353 8.44 -14.64 10.55
C GLY A 353 7.60 -14.75 9.29
N ALA A 354 7.99 -15.65 8.40
CA ALA A 354 7.23 -16.02 7.22
C ALA A 354 7.38 -17.52 6.97
N LYS A 355 6.28 -18.18 6.58
CA LYS A 355 6.29 -19.59 6.20
C LYS A 355 5.47 -19.80 4.94
N LEU A 356 6.08 -20.43 3.93
CA LEU A 356 5.34 -20.95 2.79
C LEU A 356 4.45 -22.10 3.25
N VAL A 357 3.13 -21.91 3.21
CA VAL A 357 2.17 -22.95 3.62
C VAL A 357 1.69 -23.80 2.45
N GLY A 358 1.82 -23.32 1.21
CA GLY A 358 1.59 -24.13 0.03
C GLY A 358 1.32 -23.31 -1.21
N PHE A 359 0.86 -24.00 -2.25
CA PHE A 359 0.51 -23.41 -3.54
C PHE A 359 -0.95 -23.68 -3.87
N VAL A 360 -1.62 -22.67 -4.42
CA VAL A 360 -2.93 -22.80 -5.06
C VAL A 360 -2.70 -22.88 -6.56
N ASP A 361 -3.10 -23.97 -7.20
CA ASP A 361 -3.02 -24.11 -8.64
C ASP A 361 -4.04 -23.18 -9.32
N LEU A 362 -3.58 -22.41 -10.29
CA LEU A 362 -4.45 -21.67 -11.21
C LEU A 362 -4.88 -22.63 -12.33
N PRO A 363 -6.06 -22.41 -12.96
CA PRO A 363 -6.52 -23.27 -14.05
C PRO A 363 -5.53 -23.28 -15.22
N ASP A 364 -5.48 -24.36 -16.01
CA ASP A 364 -4.57 -24.48 -17.18
C ASP A 364 -4.75 -23.36 -18.21
N THR A 365 -5.91 -22.72 -18.20
CA THR A 365 -6.22 -21.57 -19.05
C THR A 365 -5.67 -20.23 -18.52
N LEU A 366 -4.95 -20.25 -17.41
CA LEU A 366 -4.33 -19.10 -16.74
C LEU A 366 -2.97 -19.52 -16.16
N LYS A 367 -2.05 -19.91 -17.05
CA LYS A 367 -0.74 -20.46 -16.66
C LYS A 367 0.33 -19.39 -16.43
N ALA A 368 0.13 -18.18 -16.92
CA ALA A 368 1.13 -17.11 -16.94
C ALA A 368 0.71 -15.86 -16.14
N PRO A 369 0.38 -15.97 -14.84
CA PRO A 369 -0.12 -14.84 -14.04
C PRO A 369 0.87 -13.69 -13.99
N THR A 370 0.36 -12.45 -14.06
CA THR A 370 1.17 -11.22 -14.18
C THR A 370 0.95 -10.20 -13.06
N GLU A 371 -0.21 -10.22 -12.40
CA GLU A 371 -0.53 -9.32 -11.29
C GLU A 371 -1.59 -9.94 -10.37
N ILE A 372 -1.58 -9.55 -9.09
CA ILE A 372 -2.52 -10.03 -8.08
C ILE A 372 -2.93 -8.90 -7.15
N SER A 373 -4.18 -8.89 -6.73
CA SER A 373 -4.64 -8.09 -5.60
C SER A 373 -5.45 -8.95 -4.63
N ALA A 374 -5.51 -8.55 -3.36
CA ALA A 374 -6.30 -9.23 -2.33
C ALA A 374 -7.10 -8.25 -1.47
N THR A 375 -8.23 -8.73 -0.95
CA THR A 375 -9.03 -8.04 0.05
C THR A 375 -9.57 -9.04 1.07
N THR A 376 -9.60 -8.64 2.34
CA THR A 376 -10.31 -9.40 3.39
C THR A 376 -11.74 -8.92 3.58
N GLY A 377 -12.14 -7.82 2.94
CA GLY A 377 -13.42 -7.15 3.18
C GLY A 377 -13.52 -6.44 4.54
N LYS A 378 -12.45 -6.42 5.33
CA LYS A 378 -12.36 -5.70 6.61
C LYS A 378 -11.79 -4.30 6.42
N THR A 379 -12.42 -3.34 7.06
CA THR A 379 -12.00 -1.94 7.09
C THR A 379 -10.92 -1.70 8.15
N ASN A 380 -10.30 -0.51 8.10
CA ASN A 380 -9.44 -0.02 9.17
C ASN A 380 -10.14 -0.05 10.54
N GLY A 381 -11.35 0.51 10.61
CA GLY A 381 -12.12 0.55 11.85
C GLY A 381 -12.41 -0.85 12.42
N ASP A 382 -12.57 -1.86 11.58
CA ASP A 382 -12.80 -3.24 12.05
C ASP A 382 -11.58 -3.82 12.77
N TYR A 383 -10.39 -3.66 12.20
CA TYR A 383 -9.14 -4.13 12.82
C TYR A 383 -8.76 -3.31 14.07
N GLN A 384 -9.16 -2.03 14.15
CA GLN A 384 -8.87 -1.16 15.30
C GLN A 384 -9.81 -1.37 16.50
N ARG A 385 -10.82 -2.26 16.40
CA ARG A 385 -11.66 -2.63 17.55
C ARG A 385 -10.84 -3.18 18.72
N ILE A 386 -9.70 -3.80 18.43
CA ILE A 386 -8.69 -4.16 19.41
C ILE A 386 -7.50 -3.22 19.22
N GLN A 387 -7.33 -2.29 20.16
CA GLN A 387 -6.25 -1.33 20.11
C GLN A 387 -4.94 -1.92 20.64
N ASN A 388 -5.02 -2.86 21.59
CA ASN A 388 -3.86 -3.46 22.23
C ASN A 388 -3.86 -5.00 22.10
N PHE A 389 -3.31 -5.49 20.98
CA PHE A 389 -3.13 -6.93 20.73
C PHE A 389 -2.09 -7.57 21.65
N PHE A 390 -1.24 -6.79 22.33
CA PHE A 390 -0.25 -7.35 23.24
C PHE A 390 -0.90 -7.91 24.53
N GLU A 391 -1.99 -7.29 24.95
CA GLU A 391 -2.73 -7.66 26.18
C GLU A 391 -3.90 -8.62 25.91
N ASP A 392 -4.06 -9.12 24.68
CA ASP A 392 -5.15 -10.01 24.31
C ASP A 392 -4.97 -11.46 24.82
N HIS A 393 -3.77 -11.80 25.32
CA HIS A 393 -3.37 -13.06 25.94
C HIS A 393 -4.08 -14.31 25.39
N LEU A 394 -3.80 -14.68 24.13
CA LEU A 394 -4.43 -15.85 23.47
C LEU A 394 -4.19 -17.21 24.17
N GLN A 395 -3.32 -17.29 25.18
CA GLN A 395 -3.24 -18.48 26.06
C GLN A 395 -4.53 -18.67 26.88
N SER A 396 -5.28 -17.59 27.12
CA SER A 396 -6.57 -17.61 27.81
C SER A 396 -7.69 -18.11 26.89
N ASP A 397 -8.34 -19.20 27.30
CA ASP A 397 -9.51 -19.75 26.62
C ASP A 397 -10.67 -18.74 26.53
N HIS A 398 -10.84 -17.91 27.56
CA HIS A 398 -11.82 -16.83 27.57
C HIS A 398 -11.57 -15.85 26.42
N ASN A 399 -10.33 -15.41 26.22
CA ASN A 399 -9.99 -14.46 25.16
C ASN A 399 -10.10 -15.08 23.77
N ARG A 400 -9.69 -16.35 23.61
CA ARG A 400 -9.89 -17.09 22.35
C ARG A 400 -11.37 -17.15 21.95
N ARG A 401 -12.28 -17.44 22.88
CA ARG A 401 -13.72 -17.46 22.61
C ARG A 401 -14.28 -16.09 22.19
N ARG A 402 -13.74 -15.00 22.72
CA ARG A 402 -14.10 -13.63 22.29
C ARG A 402 -13.73 -13.38 20.83
N TYR A 403 -12.56 -13.85 20.39
CA TYR A 403 -12.14 -13.77 18.99
C TYR A 403 -12.89 -14.74 18.07
N PHE A 404 -13.29 -15.91 18.57
CA PHE A 404 -14.07 -16.86 17.78
C PHE A 404 -15.43 -16.24 17.42
N ASP A 405 -16.34 -16.10 18.38
CA ASP A 405 -17.71 -15.61 18.12
C ASP A 405 -18.22 -14.58 19.15
N GLY A 406 -17.33 -14.04 19.98
CA GLY A 406 -17.66 -12.95 20.91
C GLY A 406 -17.46 -11.56 20.31
N ASP A 407 -17.32 -10.59 21.22
CA ASP A 407 -17.22 -9.16 20.95
C ASP A 407 -15.91 -8.75 20.24
N TRP A 408 -14.88 -9.59 20.26
CA TRP A 408 -13.60 -9.36 19.56
C TRP A 408 -13.56 -9.97 18.16
N SER A 409 -14.58 -10.75 17.78
CA SER A 409 -14.56 -11.51 16.54
C SER A 409 -14.58 -10.67 15.26
N GLN A 410 -14.85 -9.37 15.39
CA GLN A 410 -14.75 -8.42 14.28
C GLN A 410 -13.32 -7.94 14.00
N ALA A 411 -12.37 -8.17 14.90
CA ALA A 411 -10.98 -7.75 14.73
C ALA A 411 -10.11 -8.74 13.93
N ILE A 412 -10.67 -9.88 13.53
CA ILE A 412 -10.00 -10.90 12.70
C ILE A 412 -10.82 -11.12 11.42
N ALA A 413 -10.15 -11.29 10.28
CA ALA A 413 -10.80 -11.68 9.04
C ALA A 413 -11.34 -13.12 9.10
N ARG A 414 -12.55 -13.34 8.58
CA ARG A 414 -13.16 -14.68 8.46
C ARG A 414 -13.20 -15.20 7.03
N SER A 415 -12.99 -14.31 6.07
CA SER A 415 -13.01 -14.58 4.64
C SER A 415 -12.14 -13.55 3.90
N GLY A 416 -11.93 -13.78 2.61
CA GLY A 416 -11.19 -12.89 1.75
C GLY A 416 -11.30 -13.33 0.30
N LEU A 417 -10.96 -12.44 -0.62
CA LEU A 417 -10.85 -12.72 -2.04
C LEU A 417 -9.48 -12.27 -2.56
N ALA A 418 -8.93 -13.01 -3.51
CA ALA A 418 -7.85 -12.53 -4.36
C ALA A 418 -8.29 -12.57 -5.83
N VAL A 419 -7.78 -11.64 -6.64
CA VAL A 419 -7.95 -11.65 -8.09
C VAL A 419 -6.58 -11.64 -8.73
N VAL A 420 -6.33 -12.67 -9.53
CA VAL A 420 -5.12 -12.83 -10.33
C VAL A 420 -5.45 -12.54 -11.77
N VAL A 421 -4.62 -11.76 -12.46
CA VAL A 421 -4.76 -11.51 -13.89
C VAL A 421 -3.60 -12.12 -14.67
N SER A 422 -3.88 -12.49 -15.91
CA SER A 422 -2.93 -13.10 -16.83
C SER A 422 -2.96 -12.37 -18.15
N LYS A 423 -1.85 -11.71 -18.47
CA LYS A 423 -1.77 -10.85 -19.65
C LYS A 423 -1.89 -11.63 -20.95
N SER A 424 -1.15 -12.73 -21.09
CA SER A 424 -1.09 -13.51 -22.33
C SER A 424 -2.42 -14.18 -22.65
N GLU A 425 -3.09 -14.71 -21.63
CA GLU A 425 -4.34 -15.44 -21.75
C GLU A 425 -5.57 -14.51 -21.70
N ARG A 426 -5.39 -13.21 -21.45
CA ARG A 426 -6.47 -12.21 -21.32
C ARG A 426 -7.56 -12.67 -20.35
N ARG A 427 -7.13 -13.16 -19.19
CA ARG A 427 -8.03 -13.74 -18.19
C ARG A 427 -7.76 -13.21 -16.81
N ALA A 428 -8.78 -13.30 -15.96
CA ALA A 428 -8.65 -13.15 -14.52
C ALA A 428 -9.22 -14.37 -13.80
N ALA A 429 -8.61 -14.78 -12.69
CA ALA A 429 -9.15 -15.78 -11.77
C ALA A 429 -9.47 -15.13 -10.43
N VAL A 430 -10.66 -15.40 -9.91
CA VAL A 430 -11.09 -15.01 -8.56
C VAL A 430 -10.89 -16.20 -7.63
N VAL A 431 -10.19 -15.97 -6.53
CA VAL A 431 -9.81 -17.00 -5.54
C VAL A 431 -10.45 -16.67 -4.20
N ASP A 432 -11.21 -17.62 -3.66
CA ASP A 432 -11.79 -17.55 -2.32
C ASP A 432 -10.76 -17.96 -1.26
N LEU A 433 -10.40 -17.01 -0.40
CA LEU A 433 -9.46 -17.17 0.70
C LEU A 433 -10.14 -17.65 1.99
N ARG A 434 -11.46 -17.82 2.00
CA ARG A 434 -12.20 -18.29 3.17
C ARG A 434 -11.70 -19.62 3.75
N PRO A 435 -11.36 -20.66 2.97
CA PRO A 435 -10.81 -21.89 3.54
C PRO A 435 -9.60 -21.63 4.44
N LEU A 436 -8.72 -20.72 4.01
CA LEU A 436 -7.51 -20.33 4.73
C LEU A 436 -7.85 -19.62 6.04
N PHE A 437 -8.64 -18.54 5.98
CA PHE A 437 -9.02 -17.78 7.18
C PHE A 437 -9.82 -18.60 8.18
N GLN A 438 -10.76 -19.44 7.71
CA GLN A 438 -11.54 -20.31 8.59
C GLN A 438 -10.68 -21.37 9.26
N TYR A 439 -9.69 -21.92 8.56
CA TYR A 439 -8.76 -22.88 9.16
C TYR A 439 -7.95 -22.24 10.28
N TYR A 440 -7.30 -21.09 10.02
CA TYR A 440 -6.51 -20.37 11.03
C TYR A 440 -7.36 -19.96 12.23
N ARG A 441 -8.58 -19.45 11.99
CA ARG A 441 -9.53 -19.10 13.05
C ARG A 441 -9.87 -20.32 13.94
N LYS A 442 -10.11 -21.49 13.34
CA LYS A 442 -10.35 -22.72 14.10
C LYS A 442 -9.13 -23.14 14.90
N GLN A 443 -7.94 -23.12 14.29
CA GLN A 443 -6.71 -23.50 14.99
C GLN A 443 -6.44 -22.59 16.19
N TYR A 444 -6.49 -21.28 16.00
CA TYR A 444 -6.18 -20.34 17.08
C TYR A 444 -7.25 -20.20 18.14
N PHE A 445 -8.54 -20.38 17.82
CA PHE A 445 -9.62 -19.94 18.70
C PHE A 445 -10.65 -21.02 19.04
N ASP A 446 -10.62 -22.19 18.37
CA ASP A 446 -11.58 -23.29 18.53
C ASP A 446 -10.86 -24.59 18.90
N GLN A 447 -9.90 -24.47 19.82
CA GLN A 447 -9.13 -25.59 20.35
C GLN A 447 -9.16 -25.58 21.88
N GLY A 448 -9.11 -26.78 22.46
CA GLY A 448 -8.81 -26.93 23.88
C GLY A 448 -7.44 -26.37 24.22
N ALA A 449 -7.24 -26.01 25.49
CA ALA A 449 -6.00 -25.36 25.94
C ALA A 449 -4.75 -26.24 25.70
N TRP A 450 -4.91 -27.57 25.79
CA TRP A 450 -3.82 -28.53 25.56
C TRP A 450 -3.43 -28.60 24.08
N GLU A 451 -4.41 -28.74 23.18
CA GLU A 451 -4.19 -28.79 21.73
C GLU A 451 -3.57 -27.48 21.24
N TRP A 452 -4.10 -26.35 21.70
CA TRP A 452 -3.58 -25.02 21.39
C TRP A 452 -2.13 -24.88 21.87
N GLY A 453 -1.84 -25.26 23.12
CA GLY A 453 -0.49 -25.19 23.68
C GLY A 453 0.52 -26.07 22.92
N THR A 454 0.08 -27.26 22.50
CA THR A 454 0.88 -28.18 21.67
C THR A 454 1.15 -27.59 20.29
N MET A 455 0.14 -26.98 19.66
CA MET A 455 0.26 -26.35 18.34
C MET A 455 1.23 -25.16 18.37
N ILE A 456 1.09 -24.26 19.34
CA ILE A 456 1.97 -23.09 19.49
C ILE A 456 3.40 -23.49 19.84
N SER A 457 3.60 -24.43 20.75
CA SER A 457 4.95 -24.92 21.10
C SER A 457 5.61 -25.73 19.97
N GLY A 458 4.81 -26.38 19.12
CA GLY A 458 5.25 -27.15 17.95
C GLY A 458 5.48 -26.31 16.68
N ARG A 459 5.53 -24.97 16.77
CA ARG A 459 5.78 -24.10 15.63
C ARG A 459 7.19 -24.28 15.06
N GLY A 460 7.32 -24.15 13.74
CA GLY A 460 8.59 -24.37 13.07
C GLY A 460 8.50 -24.46 11.55
N PRO A 461 9.63 -24.66 10.86
CA PRO A 461 9.70 -24.60 9.40
C PRO A 461 9.08 -25.83 8.71
N GLY A 462 8.98 -26.98 9.39
CA GLY A 462 8.56 -28.24 8.78
C GLY A 462 7.05 -28.31 8.43
N PRO A 463 6.64 -29.17 7.48
CA PRO A 463 5.23 -29.26 7.04
C PRO A 463 4.21 -29.55 8.16
N ARG A 464 4.60 -30.40 9.12
CA ARG A 464 3.81 -30.79 10.30
C ARG A 464 4.07 -29.94 11.53
N GLN A 465 4.77 -28.83 11.38
CA GLN A 465 4.96 -27.84 12.44
C GLN A 465 4.06 -26.64 12.15
N TRP A 466 3.52 -25.99 13.17
CA TRP A 466 2.63 -24.85 12.95
C TRP A 466 3.37 -23.65 12.30
N PRO A 467 2.79 -22.96 11.31
CA PRO A 467 1.57 -23.32 10.57
C PRO A 467 1.70 -24.54 9.67
N PHE A 468 0.70 -25.42 9.68
CA PHE A 468 0.69 -26.62 8.85
C PHE A 468 0.59 -26.28 7.36
N THR A 469 1.28 -27.04 6.51
CA THR A 469 1.18 -26.85 5.05
C THR A 469 -0.12 -27.40 4.47
N PHE A 470 -0.43 -27.03 3.23
CA PHE A 470 -1.59 -27.55 2.47
C PHE A 470 -1.50 -29.06 2.24
N GLU A 471 -0.29 -29.62 2.15
CA GLU A 471 -0.09 -31.07 2.08
C GLU A 471 -0.58 -31.78 3.36
N VAL A 472 -0.33 -31.18 4.53
CA VAL A 472 -0.72 -31.76 5.82
C VAL A 472 -2.18 -31.44 6.16
N ALA A 473 -2.65 -30.25 5.80
CA ALA A 473 -4.00 -29.78 6.07
C ALA A 473 -4.62 -29.16 4.80
N PRO A 474 -5.05 -29.99 3.83
CA PRO A 474 -5.53 -29.51 2.53
C PRO A 474 -6.83 -28.70 2.63
N ALA A 475 -7.62 -28.88 3.70
CA ALA A 475 -8.85 -28.13 3.95
C ALA A 475 -8.66 -26.61 4.08
N GLN A 476 -7.43 -26.13 4.30
CA GLN A 476 -7.12 -24.70 4.37
C GLN A 476 -6.84 -24.07 3.00
N THR A 477 -6.71 -24.87 1.94
CA THR A 477 -6.26 -24.39 0.63
C THR A 477 -7.31 -23.45 0.02
N PRO A 478 -6.96 -22.20 -0.35
CA PRO A 478 -7.85 -21.32 -1.10
C PRO A 478 -8.28 -21.95 -2.43
N VAL A 479 -9.45 -21.55 -2.94
CA VAL A 479 -10.05 -22.18 -4.13
C VAL A 479 -10.36 -21.16 -5.21
N VAL A 480 -10.06 -21.49 -6.47
CA VAL A 480 -10.48 -20.68 -7.62
C VAL A 480 -11.99 -20.86 -7.81
N VAL A 481 -12.75 -19.77 -7.70
CA VAL A 481 -14.22 -19.80 -7.77
C VAL A 481 -14.78 -19.28 -9.09
N LYS A 482 -14.00 -18.47 -9.82
CA LYS A 482 -14.41 -17.97 -11.13
C LYS A 482 -13.21 -17.65 -12.00
N VAL A 483 -13.33 -17.93 -13.29
CA VAL A 483 -12.45 -17.39 -14.35
C VAL A 483 -13.27 -16.43 -15.20
N ILE A 484 -12.67 -15.29 -15.53
CA ILE A 484 -13.28 -14.21 -16.30
C ILE A 484 -12.42 -14.02 -17.56
N ASP A 485 -13.04 -14.17 -18.73
CA ASP A 485 -12.46 -13.75 -19.99
C ASP A 485 -12.50 -12.22 -20.10
N LEU A 486 -11.36 -11.64 -20.45
CA LEU A 486 -11.22 -10.22 -20.71
C LEU A 486 -11.09 -10.02 -22.22
N PRO A 487 -11.73 -9.00 -22.80
CA PRO A 487 -11.61 -8.75 -24.23
C PRO A 487 -10.19 -8.33 -24.64
N GLU A 488 -9.40 -7.82 -23.68
CA GLU A 488 -8.06 -7.29 -23.90
C GLU A 488 -7.11 -7.63 -22.75
N ARG A 489 -5.81 -7.41 -23.00
CA ARG A 489 -4.71 -7.77 -22.09
C ARG A 489 -4.79 -6.99 -20.77
N PRO A 490 -4.97 -7.65 -19.61
CA PRO A 490 -4.90 -6.98 -18.32
C PRO A 490 -3.48 -6.50 -17.99
N THR A 491 -3.38 -5.37 -17.30
CA THR A 491 -2.12 -4.70 -16.95
C THR A 491 -2.04 -4.27 -15.49
N ALA A 492 -3.19 -4.09 -14.82
CA ALA A 492 -3.26 -3.87 -13.37
C ALA A 492 -4.56 -4.42 -12.80
N VAL A 493 -4.55 -4.79 -11.51
CA VAL A 493 -5.74 -5.17 -10.76
C VAL A 493 -5.73 -4.59 -9.36
N LYS A 494 -6.89 -4.13 -8.87
CA LYS A 494 -7.10 -3.69 -7.49
C LYS A 494 -8.49 -4.13 -7.02
N LEU A 495 -8.69 -4.26 -5.72
CA LEU A 495 -9.98 -4.60 -5.12
C LEU A 495 -10.40 -3.47 -4.18
N THR A 496 -11.68 -3.30 -3.88
CA THR A 496 -12.05 -2.44 -2.75
C THR A 496 -11.69 -3.11 -1.42
N ARG A 497 -11.36 -2.27 -0.44
CA ARG A 497 -11.02 -2.70 0.93
C ARG A 497 -12.27 -2.94 1.77
N GLU A 498 -13.37 -2.29 1.39
CA GLU A 498 -14.63 -2.24 2.12
C GLU A 498 -15.82 -2.30 1.15
N PRO A 499 -17.05 -2.55 1.65
CA PRO A 499 -18.25 -2.48 0.83
C PRO A 499 -18.44 -1.09 0.18
N PRO A 500 -18.97 -1.04 -1.06
CA PRO A 500 -19.33 -2.17 -1.90
C PRO A 500 -18.08 -2.89 -2.46
N TYR A 501 -18.13 -4.22 -2.51
CA TYR A 501 -16.97 -5.02 -2.91
C TYR A 501 -16.82 -5.07 -4.43
N ARG A 502 -15.72 -4.53 -4.95
CA ARG A 502 -15.45 -4.43 -6.39
C ARG A 502 -14.05 -4.90 -6.73
N ALA A 503 -13.89 -5.46 -7.93
CA ALA A 503 -12.61 -5.58 -8.58
C ALA A 503 -12.50 -4.55 -9.70
N PHE A 504 -11.33 -3.94 -9.81
CA PHE A 504 -10.94 -3.03 -10.87
C PHE A 504 -9.84 -3.71 -11.67
N ILE A 505 -10.12 -4.03 -12.93
CA ILE A 505 -9.15 -4.65 -13.83
C ILE A 505 -8.86 -3.66 -14.95
N ALA A 506 -7.64 -3.15 -15.00
CA ALA A 506 -7.19 -2.25 -16.04
C ALA A 506 -6.64 -3.05 -17.22
N THR A 507 -7.03 -2.67 -18.44
CA THR A 507 -6.73 -3.39 -19.68
C THR A 507 -6.02 -2.47 -20.68
N GLN A 508 -5.06 -3.02 -21.42
CA GLN A 508 -4.02 -2.29 -22.16
C GLN A 508 -4.58 -1.30 -23.19
N GLU A 509 -5.79 -1.52 -23.68
CA GLU A 509 -6.52 -0.65 -24.60
C GLU A 509 -7.05 0.65 -23.96
N GLY A 510 -6.95 0.78 -22.64
CA GLY A 510 -7.26 1.99 -21.89
C GLY A 510 -8.55 1.96 -21.07
N GLN A 511 -9.08 0.77 -20.81
CA GLN A 511 -10.31 0.61 -20.03
C GLN A 511 -9.99 0.15 -18.60
N LEU A 512 -10.61 0.80 -17.62
CA LEU A 512 -10.78 0.28 -16.26
C LEU A 512 -12.12 -0.44 -16.18
N ARG A 513 -12.08 -1.76 -16.03
CA ARG A 513 -13.26 -2.62 -15.98
C ARG A 513 -13.65 -2.88 -14.53
N VAL A 514 -14.90 -2.61 -14.18
CA VAL A 514 -15.41 -2.76 -12.82
C VAL A 514 -16.26 -4.03 -12.76
N PHE A 515 -15.97 -4.88 -11.79
CA PHE A 515 -16.71 -6.10 -11.50
C PHE A 515 -17.26 -6.05 -10.07
N ASP A 516 -18.50 -6.50 -9.88
CA ASP A 516 -19.00 -6.86 -8.56
C ASP A 516 -18.31 -8.14 -8.10
N LEU A 517 -17.96 -8.21 -6.81
CA LEU A 517 -17.42 -9.41 -6.18
C LEU A 517 -18.45 -10.17 -5.34
N GLY A 518 -19.64 -9.60 -5.18
CA GLY A 518 -20.69 -10.11 -4.32
C GLY A 518 -20.36 -9.91 -2.84
N THR A 519 -21.40 -9.68 -2.04
CA THR A 519 -21.25 -9.54 -0.58
C THR A 519 -21.03 -10.87 0.13
N ARG A 520 -21.48 -11.98 -0.48
CA ARG A 520 -21.50 -13.31 0.15
C ARG A 520 -20.11 -13.94 0.27
N TYR A 521 -19.17 -13.65 -0.62
CA TYR A 521 -17.78 -14.14 -0.51
C TYR A 521 -17.01 -13.47 0.62
N LEU A 522 -17.27 -12.18 0.85
CA LEU A 522 -16.61 -11.35 1.86
C LEU A 522 -17.47 -11.16 3.12
N ASP A 523 -18.46 -12.03 3.33
CA ASP A 523 -19.26 -12.04 4.54
C ASP A 523 -18.38 -12.38 5.75
N GLN A 524 -18.23 -11.40 6.64
CA GLN A 524 -17.44 -11.52 7.87
C GLN A 524 -18.22 -12.14 9.02
N LYS A 525 -19.52 -12.40 8.88
CA LYS A 525 -20.27 -13.22 9.86
C LYS A 525 -20.07 -14.70 9.60
N GLY A 526 -19.91 -15.09 8.33
CA GLY A 526 -19.73 -16.47 7.90
C GLY A 526 -21.04 -17.22 7.69
N GLU A 527 -22.15 -16.50 7.60
CA GLU A 527 -23.51 -17.02 7.42
C GLU A 527 -23.81 -17.27 5.93
N ALA A 528 -23.27 -16.43 5.06
CA ALA A 528 -23.45 -16.52 3.62
C ALA A 528 -22.24 -17.14 2.93
N ARG A 529 -22.48 -18.01 1.94
CA ARG A 529 -21.45 -18.51 1.00
C ARG A 529 -21.66 -17.89 -0.36
N GLY A 530 -20.57 -17.39 -0.96
CA GLY A 530 -20.60 -16.83 -2.30
C GLY A 530 -20.84 -17.90 -3.36
N ARG A 531 -21.38 -17.46 -4.49
CA ARG A 531 -21.58 -18.28 -5.68
C ARG A 531 -20.92 -17.59 -6.87
N PRO A 532 -20.40 -18.33 -7.87
CA PRO A 532 -19.69 -17.73 -9.00
C PRO A 532 -20.51 -16.67 -9.77
N GLU A 533 -21.84 -16.78 -9.79
CA GLU A 533 -22.73 -15.77 -10.39
C GLU A 533 -22.79 -14.44 -9.63
N ASP A 534 -22.42 -14.43 -8.34
CA ASP A 534 -22.38 -13.19 -7.54
C ASP A 534 -21.22 -12.27 -7.99
N ILE A 535 -20.24 -12.80 -8.73
CA ILE A 535 -19.14 -12.03 -9.33
C ILE A 535 -19.56 -11.66 -10.76
N ALA A 536 -19.76 -10.38 -11.09
CA ALA A 536 -20.32 -9.99 -12.38
C ALA A 536 -19.67 -8.72 -12.95
N PRO A 537 -19.53 -8.59 -14.28
CA PRO A 537 -19.13 -7.31 -14.89
C PRO A 537 -20.21 -6.26 -14.61
N MET A 538 -19.79 -5.02 -14.38
CA MET A 538 -20.70 -3.90 -14.13
C MET A 538 -20.62 -2.87 -15.26
N PHE A 539 -19.51 -2.14 -15.34
CA PHE A 539 -19.29 -1.10 -16.34
C PHE A 539 -17.78 -0.94 -16.61
N SER A 540 -17.43 -0.05 -17.52
CA SER A 540 -16.03 0.30 -17.80
C SER A 540 -15.87 1.80 -17.92
N VAL A 541 -14.67 2.29 -17.59
CA VAL A 541 -14.30 3.70 -17.64
C VAL A 541 -13.08 3.86 -18.51
N ASP A 542 -13.08 4.83 -19.42
CA ASP A 542 -11.87 5.22 -20.15
C ASP A 542 -10.92 5.97 -19.21
N VAL A 543 -9.72 5.41 -19.04
CA VAL A 543 -8.65 5.95 -18.19
C VAL A 543 -7.38 6.28 -18.98
N GLY A 544 -7.43 6.10 -20.30
CA GLY A 544 -6.29 6.28 -21.20
C GLY A 544 -5.46 5.02 -21.40
N ARG A 545 -4.73 4.97 -22.53
CA ARG A 545 -4.04 3.78 -23.04
C ARG A 545 -3.02 3.19 -22.05
N ASN A 546 -2.93 1.87 -21.98
CA ASN A 546 -2.03 1.10 -21.13
C ASN A 546 -2.02 1.53 -19.64
N PRO A 547 -3.13 1.34 -18.91
CA PRO A 547 -3.22 1.67 -17.49
C PRO A 547 -2.45 0.66 -16.62
N THR A 548 -1.30 1.03 -16.07
CA THR A 548 -0.36 0.11 -15.41
C THR A 548 -0.42 0.12 -13.88
N SER A 549 -1.14 1.07 -13.28
CA SER A 549 -1.22 1.16 -11.81
C SER A 549 -2.56 1.71 -11.34
N ILE A 550 -3.05 1.16 -10.23
CA ILE A 550 -4.25 1.59 -9.52
C ILE A 550 -3.89 1.80 -8.05
N ALA A 551 -4.08 3.01 -7.54
CA ALA A 551 -3.78 3.36 -6.16
C ALA A 551 -5.05 3.79 -5.41
N TYR A 552 -5.14 3.40 -4.14
CA TYR A 552 -6.16 3.92 -3.24
C TYR A 552 -5.88 5.40 -2.95
N VAL A 553 -6.93 6.19 -2.78
CA VAL A 553 -6.80 7.44 -2.03
C VAL A 553 -6.81 7.06 -0.55
N LYS A 554 -5.71 7.38 0.15
CA LYS A 554 -5.53 7.01 1.55
C LYS A 554 -6.30 7.95 2.47
N GLU A 555 -6.47 7.53 3.72
CA GLU A 555 -7.34 8.20 4.70
C GLU A 555 -6.95 9.67 4.90
N LYS A 556 -7.93 10.58 4.80
CA LYS A 556 -7.76 12.03 4.92
C LYS A 556 -8.65 12.56 6.06
N ALA A 557 -8.19 13.59 6.76
CA ALA A 557 -8.99 14.36 7.71
C ALA A 557 -9.55 13.61 8.95
N ILE A 558 -8.90 12.51 9.37
CA ILE A 558 -9.27 11.72 10.58
C ILE A 558 -9.42 12.62 11.81
N LEU A 559 -8.57 13.65 11.89
CA LEU A 559 -8.47 14.55 13.04
C LEU A 559 -9.27 15.84 12.88
N ASN A 560 -10.02 16.00 11.78
CA ASN A 560 -10.93 17.13 11.64
C ASN A 560 -12.19 16.86 12.48
N PRO A 561 -12.56 17.73 13.45
CA PRO A 561 -13.75 17.55 14.28
C PRO A 561 -15.07 17.44 13.50
N THR A 562 -15.14 17.99 12.28
CA THR A 562 -16.34 17.87 11.43
C THR A 562 -16.37 16.59 10.61
N GLY A 563 -15.30 15.78 10.64
CA GLY A 563 -15.13 14.59 9.81
C GLY A 563 -15.10 14.90 8.31
N THR A 564 -14.75 16.13 7.92
CA THR A 564 -14.72 16.54 6.50
C THR A 564 -13.30 16.77 6.01
N SER A 565 -12.97 16.18 4.88
CA SER A 565 -11.74 16.50 4.14
C SER A 565 -11.83 17.90 3.51
N ALA A 566 -10.73 18.64 3.54
CA ALA A 566 -10.57 19.94 2.89
C ALA A 566 -10.75 19.87 1.36
N LEU A 567 -10.43 18.72 0.74
CA LEU A 567 -10.60 18.51 -0.70
C LEU A 567 -11.90 17.77 -1.05
N PHE A 568 -12.26 16.75 -0.29
CA PHE A 568 -13.37 15.84 -0.59
C PHE A 568 -14.67 16.18 0.16
N GLY A 569 -14.64 17.13 1.09
CA GLY A 569 -15.77 17.47 1.94
C GLY A 569 -16.19 16.27 2.79
N ARG A 570 -17.48 15.94 2.78
CA ARG A 570 -18.05 14.78 3.52
C ARG A 570 -17.85 13.43 2.82
N ARG A 571 -17.27 13.41 1.62
CA ARG A 571 -17.05 12.15 0.91
C ARG A 571 -15.89 11.38 1.51
N ARG A 572 -15.99 10.06 1.44
CA ARG A 572 -14.97 9.19 1.97
C ARG A 572 -13.83 9.08 0.95
N PRO A 573 -12.55 9.07 1.37
CA PRO A 573 -11.43 8.81 0.47
C PRO A 573 -11.61 7.53 -0.36
N GLU A 574 -12.27 6.52 0.20
CA GLU A 574 -12.56 5.24 -0.44
C GLU A 574 -13.44 5.37 -1.68
N ASP A 575 -14.25 6.43 -1.78
CA ASP A 575 -15.07 6.73 -2.96
C ASP A 575 -14.20 7.21 -4.16
N PHE A 576 -12.87 7.26 -4.01
CA PHE A 576 -11.92 7.71 -5.02
C PHE A 576 -10.81 6.68 -5.28
N LEU A 577 -10.37 6.61 -6.53
CA LEU A 577 -9.22 5.80 -6.94
C LEU A 577 -8.39 6.54 -7.97
N TRP A 578 -7.07 6.42 -7.87
CA TRP A 578 -6.17 6.85 -8.92
C TRP A 578 -5.88 5.71 -9.90
N VAL A 579 -5.84 6.04 -11.19
CA VAL A 579 -5.42 5.14 -12.26
C VAL A 579 -4.37 5.84 -13.11
N LEU A 580 -3.22 5.19 -13.29
CA LEU A 580 -2.13 5.70 -14.12
C LEU A 580 -2.17 5.05 -15.50
N SER A 581 -2.36 5.85 -16.54
CA SER A 581 -2.13 5.50 -17.94
C SER A 581 -0.68 5.79 -18.33
N ARG A 582 0.10 4.72 -18.51
CA ARG A 582 1.49 4.79 -19.00
C ARG A 582 1.52 5.31 -20.44
N GLY A 583 0.61 4.82 -21.28
CA GLY A 583 0.53 5.19 -22.69
C GLY A 583 0.24 6.67 -22.93
N GLU A 584 -0.45 7.35 -22.01
CA GLU A 584 -0.77 8.79 -22.09
C GLU A 584 0.02 9.67 -21.12
N ARG A 585 0.90 9.07 -20.31
CA ARG A 585 1.66 9.74 -19.25
C ARG A 585 0.75 10.55 -18.32
N LYS A 586 -0.34 9.92 -17.90
CA LYS A 586 -1.49 10.58 -17.27
C LYS A 586 -1.96 9.78 -16.06
N ALA A 587 -2.12 10.43 -14.92
CA ALA A 587 -2.84 9.85 -13.78
C ALA A 587 -4.22 10.49 -13.65
N THR A 588 -5.26 9.67 -13.56
CA THR A 588 -6.65 10.11 -13.47
C THR A 588 -7.24 9.64 -12.15
N MET A 589 -7.77 10.56 -11.36
CA MET A 589 -8.54 10.24 -10.17
C MET A 589 -10.00 10.12 -10.56
N LEU A 590 -10.56 8.94 -10.33
CA LEU A 590 -11.97 8.66 -10.49
C LEU A 590 -12.69 8.89 -9.17
N GLN A 591 -13.90 9.44 -9.25
CA GLN A 591 -14.85 9.53 -8.16
C GLN A 591 -16.04 8.63 -8.47
N PHE A 592 -16.32 7.69 -7.58
CA PHE A 592 -17.44 6.77 -7.66
C PHE A 592 -18.67 7.34 -6.95
N ASP A 593 -19.86 6.90 -7.36
CA ASP A 593 -21.04 7.02 -6.51
C ASP A 593 -20.96 6.07 -5.31
N ALA A 594 -21.86 6.23 -4.34
CA ALA A 594 -21.83 5.45 -3.09
C ALA A 594 -22.01 3.93 -3.29
N ARG A 595 -22.53 3.49 -4.44
CA ARG A 595 -22.75 2.07 -4.77
C ARG A 595 -21.70 1.52 -5.74
N PHE A 596 -20.78 2.36 -6.20
CA PHE A 596 -19.82 2.05 -7.26
C PHE A 596 -20.53 1.50 -8.49
N GLU A 597 -21.63 2.13 -8.91
CA GLU A 597 -22.36 1.80 -10.15
C GLU A 597 -21.98 2.71 -11.31
N SER A 598 -21.41 3.87 -11.00
CA SER A 598 -20.86 4.82 -11.95
C SER A 598 -19.61 5.50 -11.40
N ALA A 599 -18.80 6.06 -12.29
CA ALA A 599 -17.65 6.87 -11.94
C ALA A 599 -17.53 8.08 -12.86
N LYS A 600 -16.97 9.17 -12.35
CA LYS A 600 -16.58 10.34 -13.13
C LYS A 600 -15.14 10.71 -12.86
N VAL A 601 -14.50 11.37 -13.82
CA VAL A 601 -13.18 11.96 -13.62
C VAL A 601 -13.30 13.13 -12.64
N TYR A 602 -12.49 13.10 -11.58
CA TYR A 602 -12.42 14.18 -10.59
C TYR A 602 -11.19 15.06 -10.79
N LYS A 603 -10.01 14.47 -11.02
CA LYS A 603 -8.76 15.18 -11.30
C LYS A 603 -7.93 14.39 -12.31
N THR A 604 -7.09 15.10 -13.05
CA THR A 604 -6.14 14.51 -14.01
C THR A 604 -4.79 15.21 -13.88
N LEU A 605 -3.75 14.43 -13.57
CA LEU A 605 -2.36 14.85 -13.57
C LEU A 605 -1.72 14.51 -14.92
N GLN A 606 -1.17 15.53 -15.59
CA GLN A 606 -0.21 15.39 -16.68
C GLN A 606 0.84 16.48 -16.54
N ASP A 607 2.10 16.13 -16.66
CA ASP A 607 3.18 17.09 -16.55
C ASP A 607 4.30 16.73 -17.52
N SER A 608 4.90 17.75 -18.12
CA SER A 608 5.97 17.61 -19.10
C SER A 608 7.12 16.80 -18.55
N ARG A 609 7.43 16.86 -17.26
CA ARG A 609 8.57 16.13 -16.69
C ARG A 609 8.39 14.62 -16.73
N LEU A 610 7.15 14.10 -16.77
CA LEU A 610 6.87 12.67 -16.87
C LEU A 610 7.27 12.11 -18.25
N VAL A 611 8.22 11.18 -18.25
CA VAL A 611 8.76 10.52 -19.45
C VAL A 611 8.00 9.24 -19.73
N ASP A 612 7.94 8.31 -18.77
CA ASP A 612 7.28 7.01 -18.84
C ASP A 612 6.80 6.57 -17.44
N PRO A 613 5.74 7.21 -16.90
CA PRO A 613 5.23 6.87 -15.58
C PRO A 613 4.59 5.48 -15.60
N ILE A 614 4.95 4.64 -14.63
CA ILE A 614 4.55 3.22 -14.60
C ILE A 614 3.80 2.82 -13.32
N ALA A 615 4.10 3.44 -12.17
CA ALA A 615 3.42 3.19 -10.91
C ALA A 615 3.13 4.49 -10.15
N ILE A 616 2.10 4.43 -9.29
CA ILE A 616 1.68 5.55 -8.43
C ILE A 616 1.26 5.06 -7.05
N GLU A 617 1.40 5.91 -6.03
CA GLU A 617 0.91 5.69 -4.66
C GLU A 617 0.46 7.02 -4.05
N ASP A 618 -0.63 7.00 -3.30
CA ASP A 618 -1.05 8.15 -2.49
C ASP A 618 -0.35 8.14 -1.12
N VAL A 619 0.08 9.31 -0.67
CA VAL A 619 0.85 9.47 0.58
C VAL A 619 -0.07 9.44 1.81
N ASP A 620 0.50 8.93 2.90
CA ASP A 620 -0.15 8.80 4.18
C ASP A 620 -0.23 10.08 5.01
N ASN A 621 -1.04 10.02 6.05
CA ASN A 621 -1.35 11.14 6.93
C ASN A 621 -1.22 10.74 8.41
N HIS A 622 -0.44 11.51 9.16
CA HIS A 622 -0.38 11.43 10.64
C HIS A 622 -0.25 12.84 11.18
N GLY A 623 -1.19 13.22 12.05
CA GLY A 623 -1.26 14.58 12.57
C GLY A 623 -1.58 15.65 11.52
N THR A 624 -1.53 15.30 10.23
CA THR A 624 -1.74 16.16 9.09
C THR A 624 -2.83 15.63 8.17
N GLU A 625 -3.37 16.52 7.36
CA GLU A 625 -4.17 16.18 6.20
C GLU A 625 -3.40 16.65 4.98
N SER A 626 -2.83 15.71 4.23
CA SER A 626 -2.01 15.95 3.05
C SER A 626 -2.51 15.14 1.86
N TYR A 627 -2.28 15.69 0.67
CA TYR A 627 -2.75 15.16 -0.61
C TYR A 627 -1.56 15.14 -1.55
N ILE A 628 -0.77 14.07 -1.55
CA ILE A 628 0.43 13.95 -2.37
C ILE A 628 0.34 12.64 -3.14
N LEU A 629 0.38 12.74 -4.48
CA LEU A 629 0.52 11.59 -5.35
C LEU A 629 2.00 11.41 -5.67
N THR A 630 2.57 10.29 -5.29
CA THR A 630 3.93 9.89 -5.67
C THR A 630 3.88 9.06 -6.95
N VAL A 631 4.76 9.36 -7.90
CA VAL A 631 4.80 8.75 -9.24
C VAL A 631 6.18 8.16 -9.50
N ALA A 632 6.24 6.89 -9.85
CA ALA A 632 7.43 6.24 -10.38
C ALA A 632 7.50 6.41 -11.90
N ASP A 633 8.50 7.14 -12.37
CA ASP A 633 8.82 7.35 -13.78
C ASP A 633 9.94 6.41 -14.21
N TYR A 634 9.59 5.37 -14.98
CA TYR A 634 10.47 4.26 -15.32
C TYR A 634 11.65 4.72 -16.19
N GLN A 635 11.38 5.32 -17.35
CA GLN A 635 12.43 5.87 -18.22
C GLN A 635 12.97 7.21 -17.72
N GLY A 636 12.19 7.95 -16.93
CA GLY A 636 12.66 9.15 -16.24
C GLY A 636 13.58 8.86 -15.05
N ARG A 637 13.68 7.60 -14.62
CA ARG A 637 14.53 7.14 -13.49
C ARG A 637 14.27 7.89 -12.19
N THR A 638 13.07 8.42 -12.02
CA THR A 638 12.78 9.40 -10.98
C THR A 638 11.49 9.05 -10.24
N ILE A 639 11.52 9.23 -8.92
CA ILE A 639 10.33 9.26 -8.07
C ILE A 639 9.92 10.72 -7.92
N HIS A 640 8.71 11.06 -8.36
CA HIS A 640 8.17 12.41 -8.31
C HIS A 640 7.06 12.53 -7.27
N ASN A 641 6.94 13.70 -6.63
CA ASN A 641 5.74 14.04 -5.85
C ASN A 641 4.94 15.16 -6.50
N TYR A 642 3.62 14.97 -6.51
CA TYR A 642 2.65 15.93 -6.96
C TYR A 642 1.58 16.15 -5.89
N PRO A 643 1.74 17.18 -5.04
CA PRO A 643 0.65 17.65 -4.20
C PRO A 643 -0.58 18.01 -5.04
N TYR A 644 -1.76 17.53 -4.65
CA TYR A 644 -3.03 17.69 -5.38
C TYR A 644 -4.16 18.32 -4.54
N GLY A 645 -3.83 18.75 -3.32
CA GLY A 645 -4.70 19.44 -2.37
C GLY A 645 -3.89 20.17 -1.28
N PRO A 646 -4.57 20.91 -0.37
CA PRO A 646 -3.90 21.67 0.68
C PRO A 646 -3.27 20.77 1.74
N ILE A 647 -2.25 21.25 2.44
CA ILE A 647 -1.75 20.57 3.64
C ILE A 647 -2.26 21.25 4.90
N VAL A 648 -2.85 20.50 5.83
CA VAL A 648 -3.38 21.01 7.11
C VAL A 648 -2.69 20.31 8.27
N MET A 649 -2.14 21.06 9.21
CA MET A 649 -1.48 20.51 10.41
C MET A 649 -2.46 20.52 11.60
N TRP A 650 -3.14 19.40 11.83
CA TRP A 650 -4.25 19.28 12.79
C TRP A 650 -3.78 19.18 14.25
N THR A 651 -2.67 18.49 14.49
CA THR A 651 -2.11 18.23 15.83
C THR A 651 -1.14 19.29 16.32
N HIS A 652 -0.90 20.32 15.52
CA HIS A 652 0.08 21.37 15.83
C HIS A 652 -0.58 22.63 16.37
N ASP A 653 0.18 23.42 17.15
CA ASP A 653 -0.28 24.72 17.65
C ASP A 653 -0.54 25.67 16.47
N PRO A 654 -1.77 26.16 16.27
CA PRO A 654 -2.10 27.07 15.17
C PRO A 654 -1.27 28.37 15.14
N LYS A 655 -0.68 28.78 16.27
CA LYS A 655 0.17 29.98 16.34
C LYS A 655 1.57 29.77 15.75
N THR A 656 2.02 28.52 15.67
CA THR A 656 3.39 28.18 15.26
C THR A 656 3.46 27.25 14.06
N ALA A 657 2.35 26.59 13.70
CA ALA A 657 2.29 25.74 12.52
C ALA A 657 2.33 26.57 11.23
N PRO A 658 3.16 26.23 10.23
CA PRO A 658 3.25 26.96 8.96
C PRO A 658 1.99 26.76 8.12
N CYS A 659 1.27 25.67 8.34
CA CYS A 659 0.01 25.33 7.67
C CYS A 659 -1.08 25.05 8.72
N PRO A 660 -1.54 26.08 9.45
CA PRO A 660 -2.39 25.89 10.62
C PRO A 660 -3.82 25.49 10.23
N LYS A 661 -4.43 24.64 11.06
CA LYS A 661 -5.86 24.31 10.94
C LYS A 661 -6.77 25.55 11.10
N PRO A 662 -7.96 25.56 10.48
CA PRO A 662 -8.50 24.53 9.57
C PRO A 662 -8.12 24.74 8.10
N LYS A 663 -7.48 25.88 7.75
CA LYS A 663 -7.27 26.26 6.35
C LYS A 663 -6.06 25.59 5.72
N GLY A 664 -5.00 25.39 6.49
CA GLY A 664 -3.74 24.85 5.98
C GLY A 664 -3.04 25.77 4.97
N CYS A 665 -2.07 25.20 4.24
CA CYS A 665 -1.41 25.84 3.11
C CYS A 665 -2.01 25.34 1.80
N SER A 666 -2.39 26.25 0.91
CA SER A 666 -2.81 25.90 -0.44
C SER A 666 -1.63 25.52 -1.34
N LEU A 667 -1.97 24.86 -2.44
CA LEU A 667 -1.06 24.68 -3.57
C LEU A 667 -0.66 26.03 -4.16
N ARG A 668 0.53 26.10 -4.77
CA ARG A 668 0.99 27.31 -5.48
C ARG A 668 0.03 27.71 -6.60
N ASP A 669 -0.17 29.02 -6.70
CA ASP A 669 -0.95 29.67 -7.78
C ASP A 669 -2.39 29.12 -7.91
N ASN A 670 -2.92 28.50 -6.85
CA ASN A 670 -4.21 27.80 -6.83
C ASN A 670 -4.38 26.77 -7.96
N LEU A 671 -3.28 26.22 -8.46
CA LEU A 671 -3.30 25.20 -9.49
C LEU A 671 -3.82 23.86 -8.94
N PRO A 672 -4.36 22.98 -9.80
CA PRO A 672 -4.90 21.70 -9.37
C PRO A 672 -3.83 20.74 -8.83
N PHE A 673 -2.57 20.99 -9.18
CA PHE A 673 -1.38 20.27 -8.71
C PHE A 673 -0.21 21.24 -8.52
N GLU A 674 0.72 20.86 -7.66
CA GLU A 674 2.05 21.46 -7.53
C GLU A 674 3.10 20.38 -7.82
N TYR A 675 4.29 20.74 -8.29
CA TYR A 675 5.41 19.80 -8.31
C TYR A 675 6.28 20.00 -7.09
N ALA A 676 6.34 19.01 -6.21
CA ALA A 676 7.16 19.10 -5.01
C ALA A 676 8.64 18.74 -5.26
N GLY A 677 8.96 18.18 -6.42
CA GLY A 677 10.32 17.74 -6.77
C GLY A 677 10.39 16.24 -7.05
N GLY A 678 11.59 15.75 -7.33
CA GLY A 678 11.83 14.34 -7.59
C GLY A 678 13.20 13.88 -7.10
N HIS A 679 13.30 12.57 -6.90
CA HIS A 679 14.50 11.85 -6.48
C HIS A 679 14.91 10.86 -7.58
N VAL A 680 16.13 11.02 -8.09
CA VAL A 680 16.67 10.17 -9.17
C VAL A 680 17.24 8.90 -8.55
N LEU A 681 16.93 7.75 -9.13
CA LEU A 681 17.42 6.44 -8.70
C LEU A 681 18.54 5.91 -9.63
N PRO A 682 19.41 5.02 -9.14
CA PRO A 682 20.45 4.32 -9.93
C PRO A 682 19.84 3.18 -10.79
N GLY A 683 18.71 3.46 -11.42
CA GLY A 683 17.94 2.47 -12.17
C GLY A 683 16.53 2.95 -12.49
N LYS A 684 15.67 2.01 -12.90
CA LYS A 684 14.32 2.31 -13.40
C LYS A 684 13.23 1.84 -12.43
N PRO A 685 12.53 2.75 -11.72
CA PRO A 685 11.51 2.36 -10.74
C PRO A 685 10.24 1.84 -11.41
N PHE A 686 9.66 0.77 -10.86
CA PHE A 686 8.47 0.15 -11.46
C PHE A 686 7.35 -0.21 -10.49
N GLN A 687 7.60 -0.29 -9.19
CA GLN A 687 6.57 -0.51 -8.16
C GLN A 687 6.94 0.20 -6.86
N MET A 688 5.93 0.47 -6.03
CA MET A 688 6.10 1.24 -4.81
C MET A 688 4.98 0.95 -3.81
N GLY A 689 5.29 1.02 -2.51
CA GLY A 689 4.32 0.87 -1.43
C GLY A 689 4.67 1.79 -0.27
N GLY A 690 3.77 2.71 0.06
CA GLY A 690 3.99 3.72 1.10
C GLY A 690 3.30 3.41 2.42
N ALA A 691 3.90 3.82 3.52
CA ALA A 691 3.25 3.89 4.83
C ALA A 691 3.68 5.12 5.61
N ASN A 692 2.95 5.34 6.69
CA ASN A 692 3.28 6.37 7.66
C ASN A 692 4.38 5.94 8.63
N ILE A 693 5.04 6.96 9.15
CA ILE A 693 5.83 6.96 10.38
C ILE A 693 4.90 7.33 11.53
N ASN A 694 4.68 6.39 12.46
CA ASN A 694 3.95 6.64 13.71
C ASN A 694 4.88 6.94 14.89
#